data_AF-A0A814TRV4-F1
#
_entry.id   AF-A0A814TRV4-F1
#
_cell.length_a   1.000
_cell.length_b   1.000
_cell.length_c   1.000
_cell.angle_alpha   90.00
_cell.angle_beta   90.00
_cell.angle_gamma   90.00
#
_symmetry.space_group_name_H-M   'P 1'
#
loop_
_entity.id
_entity.type
_entity.pdbx_description
1 polymer ?
#
loop_
_entity_poly.entity_id
_entity_poly.type
_entity_poly.pdbx_seq_one_letter_code
_entity_poly.pdbx_strand_id
1 'polypeptide(L)'
;MEKKIEDDDDDDEKEERERQQTQEHNRRYPHLSLSSCTSVENQIKKPYRYQQVIIDNEHRYPPIILPSERILFQMNPSTLSQYTSNPSLTNTYHSLQIHDEPKSLSPLQLKTNKLHHAKSHHELYQQNNGLSLSPIRKVNNHENDNRYSTDSPQSVMSLRIPVTTSTSPTKSNLNVTQPSPAHKIPLWKRFKKMIVPKKRKNPSSKMPTLFLNEISENEPNQTVTDNVNFDLLRNPLKLSELKTWINPELFPEQQIRNEYEKLPTEPLHPKTVALRPENKMKNRFNCIEPYDHSRVILRTLPHDSTSDYINASYIDGYRTKKAYIASQAPTDTTLYDFIRMIWQFRIESIVMVTRLFEDGKHKCLQYWPDEGEKQINNFTIRFENEERYTYYTIRRFVLLNPIESSETLTIKQFHFLSWPDHDGLTLPTPLLDFRQRFRNNCKISTSPILVHCSAGVGRSGTFIALDALLEMSTYQDTIDILEFTHRMRQNRVYMIQTVGQYVFLYRALVEGILTLNASISLPEFMTTRRVHMDIKDQYRLLEQLQATVEFSYHTARDPLNIDKNRVESILAADNNRPYLMTQVEKTTDYINAVFVNSYRHVSTYIVTQYPLPQTMVDFYRLIFDHNISIVMLIETIPLDPQNLPYWPSAVSENVSFGPFEILLSSQKEDDYLIERVLQIKYTSKSIFTSDQTKTIRQFEVKNNTRLLPVVKRFLKEMRTRPEQNVILQCLNGVTWSGYFVALCNSIDKMQTEQIIDPFQIVRLIRASRQEFIDQNQYENLFVSMINYAQEYLSFGATSNHAVENSVYMNTSEKNRSFANK
;
A
#
# COMPACT_ATOMS: atom_id res chain seq x y z
N MET A 1 24.49 37.11 -59.63
CA MET A 1 25.95 37.19 -59.82
C MET A 1 26.55 36.38 -58.69
N GLU A 2 27.16 35.22 -58.98
CA GLU A 2 28.58 35.09 -59.40
C GLU A 2 29.55 35.44 -58.25
N LYS A 3 30.62 34.68 -57.96
CA LYS A 3 31.15 33.37 -58.44
C LYS A 3 32.28 32.95 -57.47
N LYS A 4 32.74 31.68 -57.56
CA LYS A 4 34.13 31.12 -57.59
C LYS A 4 35.31 31.96 -57.02
N ILE A 5 36.46 31.44 -56.57
CA ILE A 5 37.34 30.32 -56.99
C ILE A 5 38.12 29.89 -55.70
N GLU A 6 38.39 28.63 -55.30
CA GLU A 6 38.90 27.38 -55.96
C GLU A 6 40.46 27.34 -56.00
N ASP A 7 41.20 26.35 -55.47
CA ASP A 7 40.89 25.04 -54.83
C ASP A 7 41.96 24.68 -53.74
N ASP A 8 41.71 23.70 -52.84
CA ASP A 8 42.68 23.15 -51.84
C ASP A 8 42.28 21.69 -51.43
N ASP A 9 42.60 20.69 -52.27
CA ASP A 9 42.28 19.25 -52.12
C ASP A 9 43.56 18.38 -52.05
N ASP A 10 43.78 17.56 -51.00
CA ASP A 10 44.76 16.43 -51.06
C ASP A 10 44.71 15.38 -49.90
N ASP A 11 43.98 15.58 -48.79
CA ASP A 11 44.10 14.70 -47.59
C ASP A 11 43.19 13.44 -47.58
N ASP A 12 42.07 13.41 -48.32
CA ASP A 12 41.03 12.37 -48.17
C ASP A 12 41.42 10.98 -48.72
N GLU A 13 42.36 10.87 -49.66
CA GLU A 13 42.66 9.58 -50.32
C GLU A 13 43.44 8.57 -49.44
N LYS A 14 43.78 8.97 -48.21
CA LYS A 14 44.65 8.23 -47.28
C LYS A 14 43.90 7.38 -46.26
N GLU A 15 42.77 7.85 -45.72
CA GLU A 15 41.94 7.09 -44.75
C GLU A 15 41.25 5.87 -45.37
N GLU A 16 40.87 5.96 -46.66
CA GLU A 16 40.10 4.90 -47.35
C GLU A 16 40.90 3.58 -47.45
N ARG A 17 42.24 3.67 -47.58
CA ARG A 17 43.11 2.51 -47.84
C ARG A 17 43.39 1.66 -46.58
N GLU A 18 43.46 2.26 -45.39
CA GLU A 18 43.69 1.52 -44.13
C GLU A 18 42.42 0.79 -43.66
N ARG A 19 41.24 1.35 -43.95
CA ARG A 19 39.93 0.78 -43.57
C ARG A 19 39.63 -0.54 -44.30
N GLN A 20 40.19 -0.77 -45.49
CA GLN A 20 39.92 -1.98 -46.29
C GLN A 20 40.76 -3.20 -45.87
N GLN A 21 42.01 -3.02 -45.43
CA GLN A 21 42.85 -4.16 -44.99
C GLN A 21 42.36 -4.82 -43.68
N THR A 22 41.61 -4.09 -42.86
CA THR A 22 41.15 -4.56 -41.54
C THR A 22 39.98 -5.56 -41.61
N GLN A 23 39.30 -5.70 -42.76
CA GLN A 23 38.08 -6.52 -42.85
C GLN A 23 38.28 -7.99 -43.26
N GLU A 24 39.40 -8.38 -43.89
CA GLU A 24 39.56 -9.76 -44.39
C GLU A 24 40.05 -10.78 -43.34
N HIS A 25 40.69 -10.35 -42.25
CA HIS A 25 41.33 -11.29 -41.31
C HIS A 25 40.34 -12.04 -40.38
N ASN A 26 39.14 -11.52 -40.17
CA ASN A 26 38.14 -12.06 -39.22
C ASN A 26 37.23 -13.17 -39.79
N ARG A 27 37.71 -13.98 -40.75
CA ARG A 27 36.94 -15.06 -41.39
C ARG A 27 37.66 -16.42 -41.43
N ARG A 28 38.09 -16.95 -40.28
CA ARG A 28 38.40 -18.39 -40.11
C ARG A 28 38.53 -18.81 -38.62
N TYR A 29 37.95 -19.99 -38.30
CA TYR A 29 38.02 -20.76 -37.04
C TYR A 29 37.44 -20.15 -35.73
N PRO A 30 36.44 -20.80 -35.12
CA PRO A 30 35.98 -20.52 -33.75
C PRO A 30 36.25 -21.71 -32.79
N HIS A 31 36.83 -21.46 -31.61
CA HIS A 31 36.80 -22.42 -30.50
C HIS A 31 36.75 -21.76 -29.11
N LEU A 32 35.72 -22.15 -28.35
CA LEU A 32 35.61 -22.28 -26.89
C LEU A 32 36.53 -21.44 -25.97
N SER A 33 35.90 -20.54 -25.21
CA SER A 33 36.30 -20.19 -23.84
C SER A 33 35.05 -19.91 -22.99
N LEU A 34 35.04 -20.35 -21.72
CA LEU A 34 34.01 -19.93 -20.75
C LEU A 34 34.36 -18.57 -20.15
N SER A 35 33.36 -17.76 -19.81
CA SER A 35 33.53 -16.52 -19.05
C SER A 35 32.41 -16.32 -18.03
N SER A 36 32.77 -15.88 -16.83
CA SER A 36 31.89 -15.65 -15.67
C SER A 36 30.95 -14.46 -15.87
N CYS A 37 29.74 -14.54 -15.31
CA CYS A 37 28.73 -13.49 -15.45
C CYS A 37 28.84 -12.42 -14.35
N THR A 38 29.70 -11.42 -14.57
CA THR A 38 29.72 -10.17 -13.80
C THR A 38 29.78 -8.97 -14.77
N SER A 39 29.00 -7.93 -14.47
CA SER A 39 28.76 -6.73 -15.30
C SER A 39 28.19 -6.96 -16.71
N VAL A 40 26.93 -6.56 -16.92
CA VAL A 40 26.36 -6.28 -18.26
C VAL A 40 25.59 -4.97 -18.20
N GLU A 41 26.33 -3.86 -18.21
CA GLU A 41 25.79 -2.54 -18.55
C GLU A 41 26.62 -1.95 -19.70
N ASN A 42 25.94 -1.20 -20.56
CA ASN A 42 26.42 -0.56 -21.80
C ASN A 42 26.52 -1.42 -23.07
N GLN A 43 26.31 -0.72 -24.20
CA GLN A 43 26.15 -1.22 -25.57
C GLN A 43 24.86 -2.05 -25.76
N ILE A 44 24.04 -1.84 -26.79
CA ILE A 44 24.31 -1.37 -28.16
C ILE A 44 23.45 -0.13 -28.53
N LYS A 45 24.00 0.81 -29.30
CA LYS A 45 23.25 1.81 -30.08
C LYS A 45 23.30 1.47 -31.58
N LYS A 46 22.16 1.32 -32.24
CA LYS A 46 21.94 1.63 -33.67
C LYS A 46 20.43 1.70 -33.99
N PRO A 47 19.97 2.53 -34.94
CA PRO A 47 18.56 2.91 -35.08
C PRO A 47 17.77 1.99 -36.03
N TYR A 48 16.47 1.85 -35.78
CA TYR A 48 15.51 1.29 -36.73
C TYR A 48 14.25 2.16 -36.87
N ARG A 49 13.58 2.03 -38.01
CA ARG A 49 12.54 2.96 -38.50
C ARG A 49 11.25 2.90 -37.66
N TYR A 50 10.58 4.05 -37.60
CA TYR A 50 9.16 4.13 -37.24
C TYR A 50 8.32 3.24 -38.17
N GLN A 51 7.46 2.41 -37.57
CA GLN A 51 6.19 2.00 -38.16
C GLN A 51 5.06 2.35 -37.20
N GLN A 52 3.89 2.64 -37.76
CA GLN A 52 2.83 3.39 -37.10
C GLN A 52 1.88 2.43 -36.37
N VAL A 53 2.01 2.36 -35.05
CA VAL A 53 1.12 1.58 -34.17
C VAL A 53 0.04 2.50 -33.60
N ILE A 54 -1.18 1.97 -33.52
CA ILE A 54 -2.35 2.68 -32.99
C ILE A 54 -2.18 2.89 -31.48
N ILE A 55 -2.42 4.12 -31.01
CA ILE A 55 -2.41 4.44 -29.58
C ILE A 55 -3.84 4.26 -29.05
N ASP A 56 -4.05 3.23 -28.24
CA ASP A 56 -5.24 3.15 -27.38
C ASP A 56 -5.17 4.20 -26.27
N ASN A 57 -6.29 4.84 -25.98
CA ASN A 57 -6.37 5.95 -25.03
C ASN A 57 -6.45 5.44 -23.59
N GLU A 58 -5.40 5.62 -22.78
CA GLU A 58 -5.56 5.59 -21.34
C GLU A 58 -4.56 6.50 -20.59
N HIS A 59 -4.97 6.96 -19.40
CA HIS A 59 -4.17 7.65 -18.38
C HIS A 59 -3.59 9.04 -18.76
N ARG A 60 -4.36 10.10 -18.50
CA ARG A 60 -3.85 11.49 -18.42
C ARG A 60 -3.19 11.80 -17.07
N TYR A 61 -1.95 11.38 -16.89
CA TYR A 61 -1.04 11.94 -15.88
C TYR A 61 0.33 12.19 -16.52
N PRO A 62 0.99 13.35 -16.28
CA PRO A 62 2.36 13.55 -16.72
C PRO A 62 3.30 12.59 -15.95
N PRO A 63 4.36 12.07 -16.60
CA PRO A 63 5.35 11.27 -15.89
C PRO A 63 6.07 12.13 -14.84
N ILE A 64 6.35 11.54 -13.67
CA ILE A 64 7.26 12.16 -12.70
C ILE A 64 8.67 12.08 -13.28
N ILE A 65 9.14 13.19 -13.86
CA ILE A 65 10.51 13.33 -14.36
C ILE A 65 11.43 13.51 -13.16
N LEU A 66 12.15 12.45 -12.79
CA LEU A 66 13.32 12.56 -11.92
C LEU A 66 14.47 13.17 -12.74
N PRO A 67 15.06 14.32 -12.34
CA PRO A 67 16.16 14.94 -13.08
C PRO A 67 17.44 14.11 -12.98
N SER A 68 17.78 13.39 -14.05
CA SER A 68 19.01 12.61 -14.16
C SER A 68 20.15 13.45 -14.76
N GLU A 69 20.67 14.42 -14.03
CA GLU A 69 21.87 15.17 -14.45
C GLU A 69 22.69 15.67 -13.24
N ARG A 70 23.86 15.05 -13.01
CA ARG A 70 24.94 15.63 -12.19
C ARG A 70 25.94 16.29 -13.12
N ILE A 71 26.20 17.59 -12.92
CA ILE A 71 27.21 18.34 -13.66
C ILE A 71 28.60 17.73 -13.38
N LEU A 72 29.24 17.22 -14.44
CA LEU A 72 30.60 16.68 -14.37
C LEU A 72 31.63 17.82 -14.41
N PHE A 73 32.10 18.25 -13.24
CA PHE A 73 33.36 19.00 -13.15
C PHE A 73 34.54 18.06 -13.44
N GLN A 74 35.14 18.19 -14.62
CA GLN A 74 36.43 17.58 -14.92
C GLN A 74 37.54 18.35 -14.19
N MET A 75 38.36 17.64 -13.40
CA MET A 75 39.66 18.12 -12.93
C MET A 75 40.75 17.18 -13.42
N ASN A 76 41.77 17.73 -14.08
CA ASN A 76 42.90 16.98 -14.62
C ASN A 76 43.90 16.60 -13.51
N PRO A 77 44.33 15.32 -13.40
CA PRO A 77 45.27 14.90 -12.37
C PRO A 77 46.73 14.95 -12.86
N SER A 78 47.42 16.08 -12.69
CA SER A 78 48.86 16.16 -13.03
C SER A 78 49.64 17.30 -12.35
N THR A 79 50.16 17.10 -11.13
CA THR A 79 51.59 17.36 -10.79
C THR A 79 52.03 16.79 -9.44
N LEU A 80 53.31 16.42 -9.43
CA LEU A 80 54.19 15.85 -8.40
C LEU A 80 54.06 16.29 -6.92
N SER A 81 54.05 15.29 -6.03
CA SER A 81 54.93 15.06 -4.85
C SER A 81 55.63 16.21 -4.10
N GLN A 82 55.76 16.08 -2.77
CA GLN A 82 57.06 15.91 -2.05
C GLN A 82 56.92 15.69 -0.51
N TYR A 83 57.86 14.93 0.10
CA TYR A 83 58.41 14.91 1.50
C TYR A 83 57.54 15.23 2.76
N THR A 84 57.69 14.65 3.98
CA THR A 84 58.19 13.36 4.55
C THR A 84 57.87 13.26 6.07
N SER A 85 57.86 12.04 6.63
CA SER A 85 58.21 11.65 8.04
C SER A 85 57.63 12.35 9.30
N ASN A 86 56.86 11.58 10.09
CA ASN A 86 57.07 11.16 11.52
C ASN A 86 57.97 11.97 12.50
N PRO A 87 57.81 11.82 13.85
CA PRO A 87 56.65 11.33 14.64
C PRO A 87 56.41 12.04 16.02
N SER A 88 55.33 11.61 16.72
CA SER A 88 55.17 11.49 18.19
C SER A 88 55.32 12.69 19.15
N LEU A 89 54.35 12.81 20.08
CA LEU A 89 54.61 13.11 21.50
C LEU A 89 53.47 12.55 22.39
N THR A 90 53.77 12.27 23.66
CA THR A 90 52.89 11.58 24.62
C THR A 90 52.31 12.52 25.68
N ASN A 91 51.17 12.15 26.27
CA ASN A 91 51.06 11.95 27.73
C ASN A 91 49.70 11.37 28.16
N THR A 92 49.75 10.37 29.05
CA THR A 92 48.66 9.91 29.92
C THR A 92 48.72 10.65 31.27
N TYR A 93 47.62 10.70 32.04
CA TYR A 93 47.60 10.35 33.47
C TYR A 93 46.17 10.24 34.05
N HIS A 94 46.06 9.72 35.27
CA HIS A 94 44.91 8.97 35.79
C HIS A 94 43.92 9.74 36.70
N SER A 95 42.67 9.26 36.64
CA SER A 95 41.60 9.18 37.66
C SER A 95 41.89 9.42 39.16
N LEU A 96 40.87 9.90 39.90
CA LEU A 96 40.26 9.36 41.16
C LEU A 96 39.10 10.32 41.58
N GLN A 97 37.82 9.90 41.71
CA GLN A 97 37.13 9.27 42.86
C GLN A 97 37.19 10.01 44.22
N ILE A 98 36.01 10.26 44.84
CA ILE A 98 35.54 9.69 46.13
C ILE A 98 34.07 10.14 46.43
N HIS A 99 33.40 9.46 47.36
CA HIS A 99 32.00 9.67 47.78
C HIS A 99 31.81 10.90 48.71
N ASP A 100 30.58 11.42 48.85
CA ASP A 100 29.78 11.22 50.10
C ASP A 100 28.36 11.83 50.09
N GLU A 101 27.46 11.14 50.79
CA GLU A 101 26.15 11.55 51.31
C GLU A 101 26.18 11.17 52.82
N PRO A 102 25.37 11.72 53.78
CA PRO A 102 23.98 12.14 53.59
C PRO A 102 23.43 13.27 54.56
N LYS A 103 22.08 13.43 54.58
CA LYS A 103 21.22 13.79 55.75
C LYS A 103 21.26 15.22 56.39
N SER A 104 20.12 15.92 56.24
CA SER A 104 19.06 16.09 57.30
C SER A 104 18.58 17.50 57.72
N LEU A 105 17.29 17.53 58.09
CA LEU A 105 16.58 18.36 59.08
C LEU A 105 16.39 19.89 58.89
N SER A 106 15.14 20.31 59.11
CA SER A 106 14.70 21.65 59.54
C SER A 106 14.60 21.69 61.09
N PRO A 107 14.41 22.83 61.82
CA PRO A 107 13.14 23.60 61.75
C PRO A 107 13.14 25.11 62.19
N LEU A 108 12.05 25.83 61.86
CA LEU A 108 11.42 26.96 62.64
C LEU A 108 12.28 28.23 62.94
N GLN A 109 11.79 29.40 63.38
CA GLN A 109 10.49 29.94 63.85
C GLN A 109 10.50 31.48 63.61
N LEU A 110 9.46 32.32 63.62
CA LEU A 110 8.00 32.21 63.80
C LEU A 110 7.31 32.59 62.44
N LYS A 111 6.51 33.65 62.17
CA LYS A 111 5.44 34.52 62.77
C LYS A 111 4.79 35.20 61.53
N THR A 112 3.49 35.45 61.32
CA THR A 112 2.16 35.17 61.93
C THR A 112 1.10 35.50 60.81
N ASN A 113 -0.23 35.33 60.89
CA ASN A 113 -1.14 35.12 62.02
C ASN A 113 -2.28 34.11 61.69
N LYS A 114 -3.52 34.59 61.47
CA LYS A 114 -4.82 33.89 61.30
C LYS A 114 -5.73 34.81 60.43
N LEU A 115 -6.89 34.44 59.88
CA LEU A 115 -7.91 33.47 60.34
C LEU A 115 -8.72 32.83 59.18
N HIS A 116 -9.75 32.05 59.52
CA HIS A 116 -10.47 31.10 58.65
C HIS A 116 -11.71 31.62 57.88
N HIS A 117 -12.11 30.81 56.87
CA HIS A 117 -13.46 30.19 56.68
C HIS A 117 -14.40 30.60 55.52
N ALA A 118 -14.87 29.55 54.85
CA ALA A 118 -16.25 29.27 54.42
C ALA A 118 -16.75 29.63 53.00
N LYS A 119 -17.78 28.87 52.58
CA LYS A 119 -18.59 29.00 51.35
C LYS A 119 -19.92 29.67 51.70
N SER A 120 -20.56 30.36 50.75
CA SER A 120 -22.03 30.42 50.63
C SER A 120 -22.52 31.05 49.32
N HIS A 121 -23.67 30.60 48.83
CA HIS A 121 -24.56 31.41 47.97
C HIS A 121 -25.27 32.48 48.83
N HIS A 122 -25.72 33.58 48.23
CA HIS A 122 -27.16 33.87 48.05
C HIS A 122 -27.40 35.03 47.07
N GLU A 123 -28.62 35.56 47.04
CA GLU A 123 -29.20 36.34 45.92
C GLU A 123 -29.82 37.69 46.37
N LEU A 124 -30.38 38.40 45.39
CA LEU A 124 -31.54 39.31 45.48
C LEU A 124 -31.40 40.69 46.16
N TYR A 125 -31.77 41.72 45.39
CA TYR A 125 -32.69 42.79 45.82
C TYR A 125 -33.54 43.29 44.62
N GLN A 126 -34.61 44.06 44.89
CA GLN A 126 -35.61 44.54 43.91
C GLN A 126 -35.65 46.10 43.87
N GLN A 127 -36.46 46.85 43.12
CA GLN A 127 -37.73 46.68 42.35
C GLN A 127 -37.82 47.86 41.33
N ASN A 128 -38.82 48.19 40.48
CA ASN A 128 -40.21 47.76 40.18
C ASN A 128 -40.61 48.23 38.74
N ASN A 129 -41.90 48.08 38.36
CA ASN A 129 -42.63 48.63 37.21
C ASN A 129 -42.39 47.95 35.83
N GLY A 130 -43.40 47.54 35.06
CA GLY A 130 -44.84 47.36 35.37
C GLY A 130 -45.77 47.30 34.13
N LEU A 131 -46.75 46.38 34.14
CA LEU A 131 -47.90 46.26 33.19
C LEU A 131 -47.55 45.85 31.73
N SER A 132 -48.40 45.17 30.94
CA SER A 132 -49.77 44.64 31.15
C SER A 132 -50.02 43.29 30.45
N LEU A 133 -51.17 42.69 30.79
CA LEU A 133 -51.67 41.32 30.59
C LEU A 133 -51.94 40.82 29.14
N SER A 134 -52.05 39.49 29.08
CA SER A 134 -52.59 38.55 28.06
C SER A 134 -54.12 38.71 27.80
N PRO A 135 -54.90 37.85 27.05
CA PRO A 135 -54.61 36.47 26.60
C PRO A 135 -55.21 35.91 25.27
N ILE A 136 -54.73 34.71 24.91
CA ILE A 136 -55.43 33.50 24.35
C ILE A 136 -56.61 33.68 23.36
N ARG A 137 -56.53 32.97 22.21
CA ARG A 137 -57.68 32.23 21.65
C ARG A 137 -57.26 30.95 20.88
N LYS A 138 -57.93 29.83 21.18
CA LYS A 138 -57.99 28.61 20.34
C LYS A 138 -59.30 28.64 19.54
N VAL A 139 -59.28 28.18 18.29
CA VAL A 139 -60.47 27.73 17.54
C VAL A 139 -60.04 26.55 16.63
N ASN A 140 -60.85 25.49 16.57
CA ASN A 140 -60.72 24.38 15.61
C ASN A 140 -61.64 24.65 14.40
N ASN A 141 -61.42 24.00 13.23
CA ASN A 141 -62.40 23.06 12.63
C ASN A 141 -62.06 22.57 11.20
N HIS A 142 -62.45 21.31 10.96
CA HIS A 142 -62.94 20.64 9.72
C HIS A 142 -62.40 20.97 8.31
N GLU A 143 -61.86 19.91 7.67
CA GLU A 143 -62.46 19.18 6.53
C GLU A 143 -63.43 19.93 5.58
N ASN A 144 -63.16 19.97 4.26
CA ASN A 144 -63.71 18.98 3.31
C ASN A 144 -63.31 19.19 1.82
N ASP A 145 -63.65 18.20 0.99
CA ASP A 145 -63.48 18.13 -0.48
C ASP A 145 -64.08 19.30 -1.30
N ASN A 146 -63.45 19.65 -2.44
CA ASN A 146 -63.96 19.22 -3.77
C ASN A 146 -63.07 19.53 -5.00
N ARG A 147 -63.50 19.02 -6.16
CA ARG A 147 -62.83 19.05 -7.48
C ARG A 147 -63.43 20.09 -8.44
N TYR A 148 -62.66 20.47 -9.46
CA TYR A 148 -62.96 20.69 -10.92
C TYR A 148 -61.81 21.58 -11.48
N SER A 149 -61.12 21.28 -12.58
CA SER A 149 -61.53 21.17 -14.01
C SER A 149 -61.96 22.54 -14.58
N THR A 150 -61.53 23.01 -15.77
CA THR A 150 -61.00 22.35 -16.99
C THR A 150 -59.85 23.13 -17.66
N ASP A 151 -59.08 22.51 -18.58
CA ASP A 151 -59.10 22.84 -20.04
C ASP A 151 -57.96 22.17 -20.86
N SER A 152 -58.21 21.98 -22.16
CA SER A 152 -57.26 21.47 -23.20
C SER A 152 -57.83 21.78 -24.60
N PRO A 153 -57.02 21.71 -25.69
CA PRO A 153 -57.40 20.77 -26.76
C PRO A 153 -56.26 20.20 -27.66
N GLN A 154 -56.39 18.90 -28.02
CA GLN A 154 -56.28 18.23 -29.36
C GLN A 154 -55.04 18.47 -30.29
N SER A 155 -54.63 17.61 -31.25
CA SER A 155 -55.20 16.43 -31.95
C SER A 155 -54.06 15.39 -32.33
N VAL A 156 -54.22 14.03 -32.33
CA VAL A 156 -54.84 13.03 -33.27
C VAL A 156 -54.11 12.90 -34.65
N MET A 157 -53.65 11.75 -35.22
CA MET A 157 -54.20 10.38 -35.52
C MET A 157 -53.17 9.21 -35.31
N SER A 158 -53.44 7.87 -35.18
CA SER A 158 -54.37 6.84 -35.76
C SER A 158 -53.90 6.23 -37.11
N LEU A 159 -53.87 4.91 -37.49
CA LEU A 159 -54.34 3.54 -37.06
C LEU A 159 -53.32 2.46 -37.62
N ARG A 160 -53.42 1.10 -37.79
CA ARG A 160 -54.32 -0.13 -37.74
C ARG A 160 -53.37 -1.39 -37.74
N ILE A 161 -53.60 -2.70 -37.40
CA ILE A 161 -54.72 -3.66 -37.18
C ILE A 161 -55.24 -4.39 -38.47
N PRO A 162 -55.38 -5.76 -38.60
CA PRO A 162 -54.80 -6.99 -37.97
C PRO A 162 -54.54 -8.20 -38.98
N VAL A 163 -54.41 -9.49 -38.53
CA VAL A 163 -54.76 -10.81 -39.20
C VAL A 163 -54.28 -12.03 -38.35
N THR A 164 -54.76 -13.30 -38.46
CA THR A 164 -56.01 -13.91 -37.91
C THR A 164 -55.96 -15.47 -37.81
N THR A 165 -56.18 -16.04 -36.61
CA THR A 165 -56.93 -17.30 -36.26
C THR A 165 -56.60 -18.72 -36.84
N SER A 166 -57.11 -19.75 -36.11
CA SER A 166 -57.30 -21.20 -36.47
C SER A 166 -56.11 -22.15 -36.20
N THR A 167 -56.25 -23.44 -35.80
CA THR A 167 -57.42 -24.24 -35.31
C THR A 167 -56.95 -25.44 -34.45
N SER A 168 -57.85 -26.04 -33.66
CA SER A 168 -57.75 -27.41 -33.10
C SER A 168 -58.74 -28.35 -33.84
N PRO A 169 -58.95 -29.65 -33.52
CA PRO A 169 -58.39 -30.52 -32.46
C PRO A 169 -58.03 -31.97 -32.91
N THR A 170 -57.67 -32.88 -31.98
CA THR A 170 -58.28 -34.23 -31.73
C THR A 170 -57.30 -35.34 -31.27
N LYS A 171 -57.76 -36.15 -30.29
CA LYS A 171 -57.54 -37.60 -30.07
C LYS A 171 -56.11 -38.18 -29.91
N SER A 172 -55.87 -39.29 -29.20
CA SER A 172 -56.59 -39.95 -28.08
C SER A 172 -55.80 -41.15 -27.54
N ASN A 173 -56.01 -41.47 -26.26
CA ASN A 173 -56.04 -42.82 -25.66
C ASN A 173 -54.73 -43.60 -25.36
N LEU A 174 -54.77 -44.20 -24.15
CA LEU A 174 -54.01 -45.34 -23.61
C LEU A 174 -52.54 -45.12 -23.17
N ASN A 175 -52.06 -45.70 -22.05
CA ASN A 175 -52.69 -46.01 -20.76
C ASN A 175 -51.60 -46.52 -19.79
N VAL A 176 -51.68 -46.19 -18.49
CA VAL A 176 -51.31 -47.05 -17.33
C VAL A 176 -49.82 -47.49 -17.22
N THR A 177 -49.12 -47.41 -16.08
CA THR A 177 -49.58 -47.54 -14.67
C THR A 177 -49.02 -46.46 -13.73
N GLN A 178 -49.86 -46.06 -12.77
CA GLN A 178 -49.51 -45.38 -11.51
C GLN A 178 -49.07 -46.45 -10.45
N PRO A 179 -48.60 -46.12 -9.21
CA PRO A 179 -48.81 -44.85 -8.52
C PRO A 179 -47.64 -44.20 -7.76
N SER A 180 -47.88 -42.94 -7.42
CA SER A 180 -47.28 -42.15 -6.32
C SER A 180 -48.02 -42.51 -4.98
N PRO A 181 -48.19 -41.70 -3.91
CA PRO A 181 -47.66 -40.36 -3.57
C PRO A 181 -47.19 -40.13 -2.09
N ALA A 182 -46.47 -39.02 -1.88
CA ALA A 182 -46.61 -38.07 -0.73
C ALA A 182 -46.34 -38.57 0.73
N HIS A 183 -46.05 -37.73 1.74
CA HIS A 183 -45.64 -36.31 1.84
C HIS A 183 -45.03 -36.02 3.25
N LYS A 184 -44.22 -34.95 3.35
CA LYS A 184 -44.03 -34.03 4.52
C LYS A 184 -43.51 -34.56 5.90
N ILE A 185 -42.29 -34.08 6.27
CA ILE A 185 -41.81 -33.43 7.54
C ILE A 185 -42.52 -33.67 8.92
N PRO A 186 -41.85 -33.49 10.10
CA PRO A 186 -40.44 -33.75 10.51
C PRO A 186 -40.27 -34.27 11.99
N LEU A 187 -39.02 -34.21 12.52
CA LEU A 187 -38.59 -34.10 13.94
C LEU A 187 -38.39 -35.34 14.86
N TRP A 188 -37.46 -35.15 15.81
CA TRP A 188 -37.34 -35.62 17.21
C TRP A 188 -37.64 -37.08 17.66
N LYS A 189 -36.60 -37.82 18.12
CA LYS A 189 -36.47 -38.37 19.51
C LYS A 189 -35.29 -39.34 19.75
N ARG A 190 -35.03 -39.55 21.06
CA ARG A 190 -34.12 -40.51 21.75
C ARG A 190 -32.64 -40.11 21.82
N PHE A 191 -31.97 -40.11 22.99
CA PHE A 191 -32.45 -40.32 24.38
C PHE A 191 -31.70 -39.42 25.39
N LYS A 192 -32.06 -39.48 26.69
CA LYS A 192 -31.64 -38.53 27.75
C LYS A 192 -31.52 -39.25 29.11
N LYS A 193 -30.72 -38.67 30.03
CA LYS A 193 -30.34 -39.14 31.40
C LYS A 193 -29.22 -40.22 31.38
N MET A 194 -28.08 -40.11 32.08
CA MET A 194 -27.69 -39.61 33.43
C MET A 194 -27.71 -40.68 34.53
N ILE A 195 -26.54 -40.96 35.13
CA ILE A 195 -26.27 -41.02 36.59
C ILE A 195 -24.74 -41.11 36.83
N VAL A 196 -24.29 -40.71 38.03
CA VAL A 196 -22.91 -40.41 38.50
C VAL A 196 -22.86 -40.79 40.00
N PRO A 197 -21.72 -41.02 40.73
CA PRO A 197 -20.29 -41.17 40.40
C PRO A 197 -19.66 -42.51 40.90
N LYS A 198 -18.32 -42.65 40.79
CA LYS A 198 -17.49 -43.23 41.88
C LYS A 198 -16.06 -42.66 41.87
N LYS A 199 -15.54 -42.29 43.05
CA LYS A 199 -14.17 -41.75 43.26
C LYS A 199 -13.14 -42.88 43.37
N ARG A 200 -11.87 -42.64 42.95
CA ARG A 200 -10.66 -42.88 43.79
C ARG A 200 -9.33 -42.44 43.13
N LYS A 201 -8.54 -41.69 43.92
CA LYS A 201 -7.07 -41.63 44.02
C LYS A 201 -6.19 -41.32 42.78
N ASN A 202 -5.33 -40.30 42.95
CA ASN A 202 -4.02 -40.22 42.29
C ASN A 202 -3.13 -41.40 42.72
N PRO A 203 -2.12 -41.77 41.93
CA PRO A 203 -0.76 -41.44 42.37
C PRO A 203 0.08 -40.74 41.29
N SER A 204 1.21 -40.17 41.72
CA SER A 204 2.24 -39.57 40.88
C SER A 204 3.23 -40.60 40.33
N SER A 205 3.73 -40.39 39.10
CA SER A 205 5.06 -40.85 38.68
C SER A 205 5.48 -40.21 37.35
N LYS A 206 6.80 -40.10 37.13
CA LYS A 206 7.43 -39.68 35.87
C LYS A 206 7.32 -40.80 34.82
N MET A 207 7.21 -40.46 33.54
CA MET A 207 7.52 -41.31 32.37
C MET A 207 7.98 -40.38 31.20
N PRO A 208 8.66 -40.88 30.15
CA PRO A 208 9.89 -40.22 29.70
C PRO A 208 9.94 -39.85 28.21
N THR A 209 11.01 -39.15 27.83
CA THR A 209 11.45 -38.98 26.44
C THR A 209 11.90 -40.31 25.84
N LEU A 210 11.14 -40.83 24.87
CA LEU A 210 11.57 -41.92 23.97
C LEU A 210 10.67 -41.92 22.72
N PHE A 211 11.19 -41.43 21.60
CA PHE A 211 10.82 -41.83 20.23
C PHE A 211 11.83 -41.21 19.25
N LEU A 212 12.88 -41.98 18.95
CA LEU A 212 13.82 -41.75 17.85
C LEU A 212 14.21 -43.13 17.33
N ASN A 213 14.44 -43.22 16.01
CA ASN A 213 14.79 -44.43 15.25
C ASN A 213 13.70 -45.51 15.22
N GLU A 214 13.01 -45.65 14.08
CA GLU A 214 13.14 -46.83 13.20
C GLU A 214 12.26 -46.69 11.95
N ILE A 215 12.89 -46.75 10.77
CA ILE A 215 12.42 -47.23 9.45
C ILE A 215 13.58 -46.95 8.48
N SER A 216 14.00 -47.97 7.72
CA SER A 216 15.21 -47.93 6.89
C SER A 216 14.93 -48.09 5.39
N GLU A 217 15.71 -47.36 4.59
CA GLU A 217 16.28 -47.76 3.29
C GLU A 217 15.34 -48.29 2.17
N ASN A 218 15.31 -47.56 1.04
CA ASN A 218 15.74 -48.09 -0.27
C ASN A 218 15.68 -46.99 -1.37
N GLU A 219 16.78 -46.25 -1.58
CA GLU A 219 17.08 -45.57 -2.86
C GLU A 219 18.60 -45.62 -3.12
N PRO A 220 19.06 -45.63 -4.40
CA PRO A 220 20.45 -45.95 -4.74
C PRO A 220 21.42 -44.76 -4.66
N ASN A 221 22.69 -45.06 -4.38
CA ASN A 221 23.77 -44.07 -4.29
C ASN A 221 24.01 -43.29 -5.59
N GLN A 222 23.98 -41.96 -5.50
CA GLN A 222 24.86 -41.08 -6.28
C GLN A 222 25.51 -40.05 -5.34
N THR A 223 26.81 -39.89 -5.46
CA THR A 223 27.67 -39.08 -4.57
C THR A 223 28.17 -37.80 -5.25
N VAL A 224 28.66 -36.84 -4.45
CA VAL A 224 29.25 -35.55 -4.83
C VAL A 224 28.19 -34.52 -5.28
N THR A 225 27.75 -33.63 -4.40
CA THR A 225 28.53 -32.44 -3.99
C THR A 225 28.49 -32.06 -2.50
N ASP A 226 29.64 -31.55 -2.05
CA ASP A 226 29.92 -30.55 -1.01
C ASP A 226 29.40 -30.71 0.44
N ASN A 227 30.39 -30.89 1.33
CA ASN A 227 30.27 -30.74 2.79
C ASN A 227 30.10 -29.26 3.18
N VAL A 228 28.98 -28.64 2.84
CA VAL A 228 28.56 -27.39 3.49
C VAL A 228 28.21 -27.73 4.94
N ASN A 229 29.08 -27.35 5.88
CA ASN A 229 28.80 -27.55 7.30
C ASN A 229 27.59 -26.70 7.70
N PHE A 230 26.44 -27.34 7.89
CA PHE A 230 25.17 -26.68 8.23
C PHE A 230 25.25 -25.82 9.49
N ASP A 231 26.15 -26.12 10.43
CA ASP A 231 26.31 -25.33 11.64
C ASP A 231 26.98 -23.95 11.39
N LEU A 232 27.62 -23.76 10.22
CA LEU A 232 28.13 -22.45 9.77
C LEU A 232 27.04 -21.55 9.13
N LEU A 233 25.89 -22.13 8.79
CA LEU A 233 24.76 -21.43 8.14
C LEU A 233 23.56 -21.21 9.08
N ARG A 234 23.71 -21.48 10.38
CA ARG A 234 22.75 -21.10 11.40
C ARG A 234 23.13 -19.76 12.02
N ASN A 235 22.19 -18.81 12.07
CA ASN A 235 22.28 -17.64 12.92
C ASN A 235 20.92 -17.37 13.61
N PRO A 236 20.55 -18.16 14.65
CA PRO A 236 19.26 -18.06 15.30
C PRO A 236 19.19 -16.85 16.24
N LEU A 237 18.66 -15.74 15.73
CA LEU A 237 18.50 -14.48 16.44
C LEU A 237 17.26 -14.49 17.31
N LYS A 238 17.34 -13.91 18.51
CA LYS A 238 16.18 -13.80 19.42
C LYS A 238 15.24 -12.67 18.99
N LEU A 239 13.93 -12.86 19.18
CA LEU A 239 12.95 -11.78 18.98
C LEU A 239 13.20 -10.61 19.94
N SER A 240 13.69 -10.88 21.15
CA SER A 240 14.09 -9.85 22.12
C SER A 240 15.28 -9.00 21.64
N GLU A 241 16.19 -9.59 20.87
CA GLU A 241 17.36 -8.91 20.28
C GLU A 241 16.97 -8.10 19.04
N LEU A 242 16.26 -8.72 18.08
CA LEU A 242 15.75 -8.05 16.88
C LEU A 242 14.93 -6.79 17.21
N LYS A 243 14.13 -6.82 18.29
CA LYS A 243 13.35 -5.67 18.77
C LYS A 243 14.22 -4.47 19.19
N THR A 244 15.49 -4.66 19.54
CA THR A 244 16.42 -3.55 19.87
C THR A 244 16.92 -2.82 18.63
N TRP A 245 16.96 -3.49 17.48
CA TRP A 245 17.44 -2.95 16.20
C TRP A 245 16.45 -1.96 15.55
N ILE A 246 15.41 -1.54 16.29
CA ILE A 246 14.64 -0.34 15.96
C ILE A 246 15.45 0.95 16.16
N ASN A 247 16.42 0.96 17.09
CA ASN A 247 17.40 2.05 17.14
C ASN A 247 18.34 1.91 15.92
N PRO A 248 18.43 2.90 15.02
CA PRO A 248 19.36 2.86 13.89
C PRO A 248 20.83 2.62 14.31
N GLU A 249 21.24 3.11 15.49
CA GLU A 249 22.61 2.91 16.02
C GLU A 249 22.90 1.43 16.38
N LEU A 250 21.86 0.65 16.65
CA LEU A 250 21.95 -0.78 16.99
C LEU A 250 21.66 -1.70 15.81
N PHE A 251 21.19 -1.17 14.68
CA PHE A 251 20.87 -1.96 13.49
C PHE A 251 22.17 -2.41 12.80
N PRO A 252 22.54 -3.71 12.81
CA PRO A 252 23.90 -4.15 12.51
C PRO A 252 24.12 -4.36 11.01
N GLU A 253 23.89 -3.32 10.20
CA GLU A 253 23.75 -3.46 8.75
C GLU A 253 24.97 -4.10 8.07
N GLN A 254 26.20 -3.73 8.46
CA GLN A 254 27.39 -4.34 7.87
C GLN A 254 27.51 -5.84 8.21
N GLN A 255 27.01 -6.27 9.37
CA GLN A 255 27.00 -7.69 9.74
C GLN A 255 25.97 -8.45 8.91
N ILE A 256 24.79 -7.86 8.66
CA ILE A 256 23.74 -8.39 7.77
C ILE A 256 24.25 -8.46 6.30
N ARG A 257 25.04 -7.47 5.86
CA ARG A 257 25.70 -7.46 4.55
C ARG A 257 26.73 -8.60 4.43
N ASN A 258 27.64 -8.73 5.40
CA ASN A 258 28.62 -9.82 5.45
C ASN A 258 27.97 -11.21 5.65
N GLU A 259 26.76 -11.27 6.21
CA GLU A 259 25.99 -12.51 6.32
C GLU A 259 25.41 -12.95 4.96
N TYR A 260 24.90 -11.99 4.17
CA TYR A 260 24.40 -12.27 2.83
C TYR A 260 25.49 -12.88 1.92
N GLU A 261 26.75 -12.49 2.09
CA GLU A 261 27.91 -13.04 1.37
C GLU A 261 28.17 -14.52 1.66
N LYS A 262 27.62 -15.08 2.76
CA LYS A 262 27.68 -16.52 3.07
C LYS A 262 26.68 -17.35 2.26
N LEU A 263 25.66 -16.72 1.65
CA LEU A 263 24.64 -17.44 0.88
C LEU A 263 25.21 -17.85 -0.49
N PRO A 264 25.01 -19.12 -0.91
CA PRO A 264 25.59 -19.62 -2.15
C PRO A 264 25.12 -18.82 -3.38
N THR A 265 26.08 -18.45 -4.22
CA THR A 265 25.87 -17.77 -5.51
C THR A 265 25.70 -18.77 -6.65
N GLU A 266 26.34 -19.93 -6.57
CA GLU A 266 26.28 -20.95 -7.61
C GLU A 266 25.05 -21.88 -7.48
N PRO A 267 24.59 -22.51 -8.58
CA PRO A 267 23.49 -23.48 -8.54
C PRO A 267 23.83 -24.71 -7.70
N LEU A 268 23.09 -24.95 -6.62
CA LEU A 268 23.34 -26.05 -5.67
C LEU A 268 22.95 -27.44 -6.20
N HIS A 269 22.05 -27.51 -7.19
CA HIS A 269 21.46 -28.75 -7.66
C HIS A 269 21.29 -28.76 -9.20
N PRO A 270 21.06 -29.94 -9.83
CA PRO A 270 20.84 -30.04 -11.27
C PRO A 270 19.63 -29.23 -11.78
N LYS A 271 19.77 -28.68 -12.99
CA LYS A 271 18.75 -27.88 -13.72
C LYS A 271 18.50 -28.45 -15.13
N THR A 272 18.71 -29.76 -15.30
CA THR A 272 18.80 -30.46 -16.59
C THR A 272 17.53 -30.34 -17.43
N VAL A 273 16.34 -30.36 -16.83
CA VAL A 273 15.07 -30.24 -17.56
C VAL A 273 14.88 -28.83 -18.11
N ALA A 274 15.27 -27.82 -17.35
CA ALA A 274 15.15 -26.41 -17.73
C ALA A 274 16.16 -25.99 -18.81
N LEU A 275 17.29 -26.68 -18.91
CA LEU A 275 18.36 -26.44 -19.88
C LEU A 275 18.16 -27.18 -21.21
N ARG A 276 17.13 -28.05 -21.33
CA ARG A 276 16.78 -28.75 -22.58
C ARG A 276 16.47 -27.75 -23.71
N PRO A 277 16.84 -28.02 -24.98
CA PRO A 277 16.67 -27.07 -26.09
C PRO A 277 15.25 -26.50 -26.22
N GLU A 278 14.24 -27.34 -25.99
CA GLU A 278 12.81 -27.03 -26.14
C GLU A 278 12.32 -26.09 -25.02
N ASN A 279 12.97 -26.14 -23.85
CA ASN A 279 12.59 -25.39 -22.66
C ASN A 279 13.31 -24.04 -22.53
N LYS A 280 14.39 -23.79 -23.28
CA LYS A 280 15.14 -22.52 -23.23
C LYS A 280 14.25 -21.31 -23.53
N MET A 281 13.38 -21.40 -24.54
CA MET A 281 12.42 -20.34 -24.91
C MET A 281 11.26 -20.17 -23.92
N LYS A 282 11.18 -21.00 -22.87
CA LYS A 282 10.26 -20.86 -21.74
C LYS A 282 10.91 -20.18 -20.52
N ASN A 283 12.21 -19.87 -20.56
CA ASN A 283 12.90 -19.14 -19.50
C ASN A 283 12.98 -17.64 -19.84
N ARG A 284 12.53 -16.78 -18.93
CA ARG A 284 12.64 -15.32 -19.07
C ARG A 284 14.09 -14.82 -18.92
N PHE A 285 14.93 -15.58 -18.23
CA PHE A 285 16.35 -15.29 -18.01
C PHE A 285 17.20 -16.58 -18.02
N ASN A 286 18.27 -16.61 -18.82
CA ASN A 286 19.17 -17.76 -19.05
C ASN A 286 20.15 -18.06 -17.89
N CYS A 287 19.72 -17.79 -16.66
CA CYS A 287 20.44 -18.11 -15.44
C CYS A 287 19.52 -18.37 -14.22
N ILE A 288 18.20 -18.16 -14.38
CA ILE A 288 17.20 -18.24 -13.30
C ILE A 288 16.25 -19.42 -13.56
N GLU A 289 16.83 -20.58 -13.83
CA GLU A 289 16.12 -21.85 -14.02
C GLU A 289 15.78 -22.53 -12.67
N PRO A 290 14.66 -23.27 -12.58
CA PRO A 290 14.37 -24.11 -11.41
C PRO A 290 15.30 -25.34 -11.37
N TYR A 291 15.52 -25.90 -10.18
CA TYR A 291 16.18 -27.19 -10.02
C TYR A 291 15.22 -28.35 -10.35
N ASP A 292 15.77 -29.47 -10.82
CA ASP A 292 14.99 -30.61 -11.29
C ASP A 292 14.14 -31.28 -10.19
N HIS A 293 14.59 -31.24 -8.94
CA HIS A 293 13.93 -31.86 -7.79
C HIS A 293 12.77 -31.03 -7.20
N SER A 294 12.83 -29.70 -7.36
CA SER A 294 11.91 -28.74 -6.73
C SER A 294 10.95 -28.09 -7.74
N ARG A 295 11.19 -28.25 -9.05
CA ARG A 295 10.37 -27.65 -10.10
C ARG A 295 8.90 -28.07 -10.00
N VAL A 296 8.03 -27.21 -10.49
CA VAL A 296 6.64 -27.55 -10.77
C VAL A 296 6.59 -28.40 -12.05
N ILE A 297 5.80 -29.47 -12.04
CA ILE A 297 5.66 -30.41 -13.16
C ILE A 297 4.22 -30.37 -13.67
N LEU A 298 4.03 -29.95 -14.92
CA LEU A 298 2.73 -29.94 -15.58
C LEU A 298 2.39 -31.34 -16.12
N ARG A 299 1.10 -31.69 -16.18
CA ARG A 299 0.65 -32.91 -16.89
C ARG A 299 0.96 -32.73 -18.38
N THR A 300 1.70 -33.67 -18.97
CA THR A 300 2.01 -33.68 -20.40
C THR A 300 0.75 -33.67 -21.27
N LEU A 301 0.72 -32.78 -22.26
CA LEU A 301 -0.32 -32.70 -23.27
C LEU A 301 -0.24 -33.90 -24.23
N PRO A 302 -1.37 -34.42 -24.79
CA PRO A 302 -1.38 -35.62 -25.64
C PRO A 302 -0.52 -35.55 -26.92
N HIS A 303 -0.08 -34.36 -27.33
CA HIS A 303 0.70 -34.12 -28.55
C HIS A 303 2.02 -33.37 -28.29
N ASP A 304 2.40 -33.17 -27.03
CA ASP A 304 3.69 -32.58 -26.64
C ASP A 304 4.19 -33.24 -25.35
N SER A 305 5.13 -34.18 -25.49
CA SER A 305 5.79 -34.87 -24.38
C SER A 305 6.81 -34.00 -23.61
N THR A 306 7.11 -32.79 -24.11
CA THR A 306 7.99 -31.79 -23.46
C THR A 306 7.20 -30.70 -22.72
N SER A 307 5.88 -30.70 -22.83
CA SER A 307 4.97 -29.74 -22.17
C SER A 307 4.88 -29.87 -20.64
N ASP A 308 5.71 -30.70 -19.99
CA ASP A 308 5.73 -30.86 -18.53
C ASP A 308 6.45 -29.71 -17.80
N TYR A 309 7.23 -28.90 -18.53
CA TYR A 309 8.07 -27.85 -17.97
C TYR A 309 7.37 -26.48 -17.84
N ILE A 310 7.56 -25.85 -16.68
CA ILE A 310 7.39 -24.42 -16.45
C ILE A 310 8.51 -23.92 -15.53
N ASN A 311 8.98 -22.68 -15.72
CA ASN A 311 9.95 -22.06 -14.82
C ASN A 311 9.26 -21.60 -13.51
N ALA A 312 9.06 -22.57 -12.62
CA ALA A 312 8.56 -22.38 -11.27
C ALA A 312 9.09 -23.49 -10.34
N SER A 313 9.24 -23.17 -9.05
CA SER A 313 9.73 -24.09 -8.01
C SER A 313 8.79 -24.07 -6.80
N TYR A 314 8.59 -25.22 -6.15
CA TYR A 314 7.97 -25.24 -4.83
C TYR A 314 8.92 -24.67 -3.78
N ILE A 315 8.41 -23.87 -2.85
CA ILE A 315 9.15 -23.34 -1.69
C ILE A 315 8.37 -23.71 -0.42
N ASP A 316 9.09 -24.11 0.63
CA ASP A 316 8.52 -24.41 1.94
C ASP A 316 8.12 -23.14 2.71
N GLY A 317 7.06 -23.23 3.52
CA GLY A 317 6.73 -22.25 4.55
C GLY A 317 7.34 -22.62 5.90
N TYR A 318 6.90 -21.94 6.97
CA TYR A 318 7.35 -22.26 8.33
C TYR A 318 6.91 -23.68 8.76
N ARG A 319 5.62 -24.01 8.63
CA ARG A 319 5.05 -25.31 9.06
C ARG A 319 4.53 -26.19 7.92
N THR A 320 4.47 -25.65 6.71
CA THR A 320 3.85 -26.32 5.55
C THR A 320 4.90 -26.58 4.47
N LYS A 321 5.14 -27.85 4.15
CA LYS A 321 5.97 -28.23 3.00
C LYS A 321 5.29 -27.82 1.69
N LYS A 322 6.08 -27.31 0.72
CA LYS A 322 5.59 -26.81 -0.58
C LYS A 322 4.47 -25.76 -0.47
N ALA A 323 4.50 -24.92 0.57
CA ALA A 323 3.47 -23.90 0.84
C ALA A 323 3.30 -22.86 -0.28
N TYR A 324 4.39 -22.58 -1.00
CA TYR A 324 4.41 -21.61 -2.10
C TYR A 324 4.89 -22.27 -3.39
N ILE A 325 4.49 -21.68 -4.52
CA ILE A 325 5.17 -21.83 -5.81
C ILE A 325 5.83 -20.48 -6.11
N ALA A 326 7.16 -20.44 -6.22
CA ALA A 326 7.91 -19.29 -6.72
C ALA A 326 8.09 -19.43 -8.23
N SER A 327 7.51 -18.51 -9.01
CA SER A 327 7.50 -18.57 -10.49
C SER A 327 8.03 -17.29 -11.13
N GLN A 328 8.61 -17.40 -12.33
CA GLN A 328 8.81 -16.22 -13.18
C GLN A 328 7.46 -15.59 -13.58
N ALA A 329 7.47 -14.32 -13.96
CA ALA A 329 6.32 -13.74 -14.65
C ALA A 329 6.10 -14.43 -16.01
N PRO A 330 4.83 -14.67 -16.42
CA PRO A 330 4.54 -15.19 -17.74
C PRO A 330 5.12 -14.30 -18.86
N THR A 331 5.38 -14.95 -19.97
CA THR A 331 5.75 -14.40 -21.28
C THR A 331 4.76 -14.93 -22.30
N ASP A 332 4.76 -14.43 -23.53
CA ASP A 332 3.84 -14.86 -24.58
C ASP A 332 3.99 -16.36 -24.90
N THR A 333 5.21 -16.90 -24.81
CA THR A 333 5.49 -18.34 -24.98
C THR A 333 5.06 -19.20 -23.80
N THR A 334 4.91 -18.63 -22.59
CA THR A 334 4.59 -19.38 -21.36
C THR A 334 3.24 -19.04 -20.74
N LEU A 335 2.43 -18.17 -21.35
CA LEU A 335 1.14 -17.75 -20.79
C LEU A 335 0.21 -18.96 -20.59
N TYR A 336 0.13 -19.85 -21.57
CA TYR A 336 -0.68 -21.06 -21.50
C TYR A 336 -0.21 -22.00 -20.37
N ASP A 337 1.10 -22.22 -20.26
CA ASP A 337 1.70 -23.07 -19.21
C ASP A 337 1.46 -22.49 -17.81
N PHE A 338 1.47 -21.16 -17.67
CA PHE A 338 1.17 -20.47 -16.42
C PHE A 338 -0.29 -20.65 -15.98
N ILE A 339 -1.25 -20.62 -16.92
CA ILE A 339 -2.66 -20.93 -16.61
C ILE A 339 -2.88 -22.43 -16.37
N ARG A 340 -2.21 -23.31 -17.11
CA ARG A 340 -2.18 -24.77 -16.83
C ARG A 340 -1.73 -25.04 -15.40
N MET A 341 -0.68 -24.36 -14.93
CA MET A 341 -0.19 -24.46 -13.54
C MET A 341 -1.26 -24.05 -12.52
N ILE A 342 -1.87 -22.88 -12.70
CA ILE A 342 -2.90 -22.33 -11.79
C ILE A 342 -4.09 -23.30 -11.67
N TRP A 343 -4.55 -23.84 -12.80
CA TRP A 343 -5.64 -24.81 -12.84
C TRP A 343 -5.26 -26.16 -12.21
N GLN A 344 -4.15 -26.77 -12.65
CA GLN A 344 -3.71 -28.09 -12.25
C GLN A 344 -3.49 -28.21 -10.73
N PHE A 345 -2.95 -27.16 -10.10
CA PHE A 345 -2.67 -27.12 -8.66
C PHE A 345 -3.72 -26.37 -7.84
N ARG A 346 -4.87 -26.03 -8.45
CA ARG A 346 -6.03 -25.35 -7.83
C ARG A 346 -5.62 -24.12 -7.00
N ILE A 347 -4.82 -23.26 -7.61
CA ILE A 347 -4.21 -22.10 -6.96
C ILE A 347 -5.28 -21.02 -6.71
N GLU A 348 -5.84 -20.96 -5.50
CA GLU A 348 -6.84 -19.96 -5.11
C GLU A 348 -6.25 -18.57 -4.86
N SER A 349 -4.93 -18.44 -4.68
CA SER A 349 -4.28 -17.18 -4.27
C SER A 349 -2.95 -16.97 -4.99
N ILE A 350 -2.82 -15.81 -5.63
CA ILE A 350 -1.62 -15.37 -6.37
C ILE A 350 -1.12 -14.06 -5.77
N VAL A 351 0.16 -13.99 -5.41
CA VAL A 351 0.87 -12.79 -4.97
C VAL A 351 1.79 -12.32 -6.11
N MET A 352 1.47 -11.16 -6.69
CA MET A 352 2.23 -10.50 -7.75
C MET A 352 2.95 -9.28 -7.15
N VAL A 353 4.26 -9.37 -6.98
CA VAL A 353 5.12 -8.31 -6.41
C VAL A 353 5.98 -7.66 -7.49
N THR A 354 5.33 -7.20 -8.56
CA THR A 354 5.91 -6.44 -9.68
C THR A 354 4.80 -5.74 -10.43
N ARG A 355 5.04 -4.53 -10.95
CA ARG A 355 4.20 -3.96 -12.02
C ARG A 355 4.47 -4.69 -13.34
N LEU A 356 3.62 -4.46 -14.34
CA LEU A 356 3.77 -5.00 -15.70
C LEU A 356 4.99 -4.40 -16.43
N PHE A 357 5.24 -3.11 -16.23
CA PHE A 357 6.29 -2.31 -16.86
C PHE A 357 6.95 -1.42 -15.82
N GLU A 358 8.28 -1.44 -15.77
CA GLU A 358 9.12 -0.67 -14.85
C GLU A 358 10.42 -0.31 -15.58
N ASP A 359 10.94 0.91 -15.40
CA ASP A 359 12.23 1.38 -15.92
C ASP A 359 12.50 1.05 -17.40
N GLY A 360 11.49 1.32 -18.23
CA GLY A 360 11.50 1.12 -19.68
C GLY A 360 11.34 -0.33 -20.14
N LYS A 361 11.06 -1.28 -19.23
CA LYS A 361 11.16 -2.73 -19.48
C LYS A 361 9.88 -3.48 -19.07
N HIS A 362 9.41 -4.40 -19.91
CA HIS A 362 8.28 -5.30 -19.60
C HIS A 362 8.68 -6.39 -18.61
N LYS A 363 8.36 -6.19 -17.33
CA LYS A 363 8.61 -7.11 -16.22
C LYS A 363 7.71 -8.34 -16.24
N CYS A 364 6.44 -8.17 -16.64
CA CYS A 364 5.43 -9.22 -16.63
C CYS A 364 4.44 -9.05 -17.78
N LEU A 365 4.01 -10.14 -18.41
CA LEU A 365 2.87 -10.13 -19.32
C LEU A 365 1.56 -10.09 -18.52
N GLN A 366 0.55 -9.38 -19.01
CA GLN A 366 -0.76 -9.33 -18.39
C GLN A 366 -1.57 -10.61 -18.70
N TYR A 367 -1.74 -11.45 -17.68
CA TYR A 367 -2.39 -12.76 -17.79
C TYR A 367 -3.88 -12.75 -17.41
N TRP A 368 -4.49 -11.56 -17.23
CA TRP A 368 -5.89 -11.39 -16.80
C TRP A 368 -6.64 -10.35 -17.66
N PRO A 369 -7.98 -10.40 -17.75
CA PRO A 369 -8.81 -9.29 -18.22
C PRO A 369 -9.04 -8.27 -17.10
N ASP A 370 -8.99 -6.97 -17.40
CA ASP A 370 -9.40 -5.93 -16.45
C ASP A 370 -10.94 -5.79 -16.40
N GLU A 371 -11.64 -6.11 -17.49
CA GLU A 371 -13.10 -6.28 -17.54
C GLU A 371 -13.49 -7.48 -18.41
N GLY A 372 -14.65 -8.10 -18.13
CA GLY A 372 -15.20 -9.18 -18.95
C GLY A 372 -14.42 -10.50 -18.87
N GLU A 373 -14.10 -11.09 -20.02
CA GLU A 373 -13.46 -12.41 -20.14
C GLU A 373 -12.24 -12.40 -21.07
N LYS A 374 -11.18 -13.13 -20.70
CA LYS A 374 -9.98 -13.39 -21.51
C LYS A 374 -9.90 -14.88 -21.83
N GLN A 375 -9.87 -15.23 -23.11
CA GLN A 375 -9.63 -16.59 -23.58
C GLN A 375 -8.13 -16.85 -23.71
N ILE A 376 -7.66 -18.00 -23.20
CA ILE A 376 -6.27 -18.46 -23.27
C ILE A 376 -6.30 -19.96 -23.62
N ASN A 377 -6.24 -20.26 -24.92
CA ASN A 377 -6.51 -21.59 -25.49
C ASN A 377 -7.86 -22.15 -24.99
N ASN A 378 -7.85 -23.23 -24.21
CA ASN A 378 -9.03 -23.89 -23.65
C ASN A 378 -9.49 -23.32 -22.29
N PHE A 379 -8.88 -22.23 -21.83
CA PHE A 379 -9.18 -21.60 -20.53
C PHE A 379 -9.88 -20.25 -20.69
N THR A 380 -11.02 -20.09 -20.02
CA THR A 380 -11.66 -18.78 -19.80
C THR A 380 -11.20 -18.22 -18.47
N ILE A 381 -10.65 -17.01 -18.44
CA ILE A 381 -10.53 -16.20 -17.21
C ILE A 381 -11.60 -15.12 -17.26
N ARG A 382 -12.52 -15.11 -16.30
CA ARG A 382 -13.52 -14.05 -16.13
C ARG A 382 -13.14 -13.13 -14.98
N PHE A 383 -13.25 -11.81 -15.19
CA PHE A 383 -13.17 -10.80 -14.15
C PHE A 383 -14.44 -10.80 -13.27
N GLU A 384 -14.29 -10.71 -11.95
CA GLU A 384 -15.43 -10.59 -11.03
C GLU A 384 -15.42 -9.30 -10.21
N ASN A 385 -14.30 -8.94 -9.59
CA ASN A 385 -14.15 -7.63 -8.93
C ASN A 385 -12.69 -7.18 -8.81
N GLU A 386 -12.52 -5.88 -8.54
CA GLU A 386 -11.25 -5.26 -8.20
C GLU A 386 -11.43 -4.35 -6.98
N GLU A 387 -10.46 -4.40 -6.06
CA GLU A 387 -10.32 -3.50 -4.92
C GLU A 387 -8.98 -2.77 -5.08
N ARG A 388 -9.02 -1.49 -5.46
CA ARG A 388 -7.83 -0.63 -5.57
C ARG A 388 -7.49 0.00 -4.21
N TYR A 389 -6.20 -0.03 -3.87
CA TYR A 389 -5.60 0.62 -2.72
C TYR A 389 -4.34 1.38 -3.15
N THR A 390 -3.85 2.28 -2.30
CA THR A 390 -2.69 3.14 -2.60
C THR A 390 -1.43 2.39 -3.00
N TYR A 391 -1.13 1.24 -2.36
CA TYR A 391 0.11 0.49 -2.58
C TYR A 391 -0.08 -0.85 -3.31
N TYR A 392 -1.33 -1.29 -3.47
CA TYR A 392 -1.66 -2.60 -4.02
C TYR A 392 -3.10 -2.65 -4.55
N THR A 393 -3.38 -3.67 -5.36
CA THR A 393 -4.71 -3.98 -5.88
C THR A 393 -5.03 -5.44 -5.60
N ILE A 394 -6.28 -5.73 -5.24
CA ILE A 394 -6.79 -7.10 -5.12
C ILE A 394 -7.80 -7.33 -6.23
N ARG A 395 -7.69 -8.45 -6.95
CA ARG A 395 -8.65 -8.85 -7.99
C ARG A 395 -9.20 -10.23 -7.73
N ARG A 396 -10.45 -10.43 -8.10
CA ARG A 396 -11.08 -11.75 -8.16
C ARG A 396 -11.34 -12.13 -9.60
N PHE A 397 -10.97 -13.36 -9.91
CA PHE A 397 -11.27 -14.00 -11.18
C PHE A 397 -11.95 -15.34 -10.96
N VAL A 398 -12.68 -15.80 -11.97
CA VAL A 398 -13.02 -17.22 -12.11
C VAL A 398 -12.33 -17.77 -13.35
N LEU A 399 -11.52 -18.80 -13.14
CA LEU A 399 -10.91 -19.62 -14.18
C LEU A 399 -11.81 -20.83 -14.46
N LEU A 400 -12.07 -21.10 -15.73
CA LEU A 400 -12.80 -22.27 -16.22
C LEU A 400 -11.95 -23.04 -17.23
N ASN A 401 -12.10 -24.36 -17.29
CA ASN A 401 -11.57 -25.21 -18.36
C ASN A 401 -12.71 -26.06 -18.97
N PRO A 402 -13.54 -25.49 -19.87
CA PRO A 402 -14.75 -26.16 -20.38
C PRO A 402 -14.51 -27.50 -21.11
N ILE A 403 -13.26 -27.81 -21.47
CA ILE A 403 -12.87 -29.07 -22.12
C ILE A 403 -12.56 -30.18 -21.08
N GLU A 404 -12.02 -29.84 -19.91
CA GLU A 404 -11.69 -30.81 -18.86
C GLU A 404 -12.81 -30.96 -17.81
N SER A 405 -13.53 -29.89 -17.48
CA SER A 405 -14.54 -29.92 -16.43
C SER A 405 -15.54 -28.77 -16.51
N SER A 406 -16.73 -28.98 -15.95
CA SER A 406 -17.71 -27.92 -15.62
C SER A 406 -17.42 -27.22 -14.28
N GLU A 407 -16.44 -27.70 -13.52
CA GLU A 407 -15.94 -27.01 -12.32
C GLU A 407 -15.30 -25.66 -12.67
N THR A 408 -15.20 -24.80 -11.65
CA THR A 408 -14.56 -23.49 -11.75
C THR A 408 -13.57 -23.29 -10.60
N LEU A 409 -12.58 -22.42 -10.81
CA LEU A 409 -11.58 -22.05 -9.80
C LEU A 409 -11.67 -20.54 -9.56
N THR A 410 -12.13 -20.13 -8.37
CA THR A 410 -12.06 -18.74 -7.94
C THR A 410 -10.64 -18.40 -7.50
N ILE A 411 -10.06 -17.38 -8.12
CA ILE A 411 -8.69 -16.91 -7.87
C ILE A 411 -8.75 -15.52 -7.24
N LYS A 412 -7.99 -15.28 -6.16
CA LYS A 412 -7.62 -13.94 -5.71
C LYS A 412 -6.20 -13.60 -6.17
N GLN A 413 -6.03 -12.55 -6.98
CA GLN A 413 -4.72 -11.93 -7.23
C GLN A 413 -4.53 -10.79 -6.22
N PHE A 414 -3.40 -10.78 -5.53
CA PHE A 414 -2.92 -9.71 -4.68
C PHE A 414 -1.70 -9.10 -5.38
N HIS A 415 -1.84 -7.88 -5.89
CA HIS A 415 -0.88 -7.23 -6.78
C HIS A 415 -0.27 -6.01 -6.08
N PHE A 416 0.95 -6.12 -5.60
CA PHE A 416 1.67 -5.03 -4.93
C PHE A 416 2.41 -4.17 -5.97
N LEU A 417 2.10 -2.87 -5.99
CA LEU A 417 2.46 -1.95 -7.07
C LEU A 417 3.69 -1.08 -6.74
N SER A 418 3.97 -0.87 -5.45
CA SER A 418 4.90 0.19 -4.99
C SER A 418 6.34 -0.27 -4.73
N TRP A 419 6.73 -1.48 -5.16
CA TRP A 419 8.12 -1.94 -5.03
C TRP A 419 8.99 -1.36 -6.16
N PRO A 420 10.06 -0.59 -5.87
CA PRO A 420 11.04 -0.19 -6.88
C PRO A 420 11.95 -1.37 -7.28
N ASP A 421 12.73 -1.22 -8.36
CA ASP A 421 13.70 -2.25 -8.80
C ASP A 421 14.92 -2.37 -7.88
N HIS A 422 15.35 -1.26 -7.27
CA HIS A 422 16.58 -1.21 -6.48
C HIS A 422 16.32 -1.53 -5.00
N ASP A 423 17.03 -2.56 -4.50
CA ASP A 423 17.41 -2.81 -3.10
C ASP A 423 16.37 -2.77 -1.96
N GLY A 424 15.07 -2.64 -2.23
CA GLY A 424 14.03 -2.85 -1.21
C GLY A 424 12.87 -1.86 -1.30
N LEU A 425 12.17 -1.65 -0.19
CA LEU A 425 11.30 -0.48 0.01
C LEU A 425 11.99 0.45 1.03
N THR A 426 11.81 1.76 0.86
CA THR A 426 12.26 2.76 1.86
C THR A 426 11.50 2.64 3.19
N LEU A 427 10.26 2.16 3.14
CA LEU A 427 9.38 1.94 4.29
C LEU A 427 8.81 0.51 4.26
N PRO A 428 8.92 -0.29 5.34
CA PRO A 428 8.32 -1.63 5.38
C PRO A 428 6.79 -1.64 5.45
N THR A 429 6.18 -0.61 6.05
CA THR A 429 4.76 -0.57 6.43
C THR A 429 3.78 -0.92 5.29
N PRO A 430 3.95 -0.45 4.03
CA PRO A 430 3.08 -0.85 2.92
C PRO A 430 3.10 -2.35 2.60
N LEU A 431 4.25 -3.02 2.75
CA LEU A 431 4.39 -4.45 2.49
C LEU A 431 3.86 -5.29 3.66
N LEU A 432 4.02 -4.79 4.90
CA LEU A 432 3.42 -5.38 6.09
C LEU A 432 1.89 -5.31 6.03
N ASP A 433 1.34 -4.17 5.59
CA ASP A 433 -0.11 -4.03 5.35
C ASP A 433 -0.60 -4.99 4.26
N PHE A 434 0.07 -4.99 3.11
CA PHE A 434 -0.23 -5.92 2.01
C PHE A 434 -0.23 -7.38 2.47
N ARG A 435 0.76 -7.79 3.28
CA ARG A 435 0.84 -9.13 3.87
C ARG A 435 -0.32 -9.39 4.84
N GLN A 436 -0.71 -8.43 5.68
CA GLN A 436 -1.84 -8.56 6.59
C GLN A 436 -3.16 -8.71 5.81
N ARG A 437 -3.41 -7.83 4.83
CA ARG A 437 -4.57 -7.87 3.92
C ARG A 437 -4.65 -9.21 3.17
N PHE A 438 -3.51 -9.70 2.68
CA PHE A 438 -3.35 -11.02 2.05
C PHE A 438 -3.71 -12.16 3.00
N ARG A 439 -3.06 -12.27 4.17
CA ARG A 439 -3.28 -13.37 5.11
C ARG A 439 -4.69 -13.38 5.72
N ASN A 440 -5.33 -12.22 5.88
CA ASN A 440 -6.74 -12.13 6.28
C ASN A 440 -7.72 -12.56 5.17
N ASN A 441 -7.30 -12.55 3.90
CA ASN A 441 -8.13 -12.89 2.75
C ASN A 441 -7.91 -14.30 2.19
N CYS A 442 -6.80 -14.95 2.51
CA CYS A 442 -6.55 -16.34 2.14
C CYS A 442 -7.33 -17.30 3.06
N LYS A 443 -7.98 -18.29 2.45
CA LYS A 443 -8.52 -19.43 3.20
C LYS A 443 -7.37 -20.32 3.67
N ILE A 444 -7.61 -21.10 4.71
CA ILE A 444 -6.77 -22.27 5.02
C ILE A 444 -7.06 -23.31 3.92
N SER A 445 -6.14 -23.42 2.95
CA SER A 445 -6.20 -24.33 1.81
C SER A 445 -5.02 -25.30 1.83
N THR A 446 -5.16 -26.43 1.14
CA THR A 446 -4.06 -27.35 0.81
C THR A 446 -3.38 -27.00 -0.52
N SER A 447 -3.93 -26.07 -1.31
CA SER A 447 -3.28 -25.59 -2.54
C SER A 447 -2.18 -24.56 -2.22
N PRO A 448 -1.06 -24.59 -2.98
CA PRO A 448 0.06 -23.68 -2.76
C PRO A 448 -0.29 -22.24 -3.18
N ILE A 449 0.31 -21.27 -2.50
CA ILE A 449 0.25 -19.85 -2.87
C ILE A 449 1.23 -19.60 -4.02
N LEU A 450 0.76 -19.10 -5.16
CA LEU A 450 1.66 -18.70 -6.25
C LEU A 450 2.25 -17.32 -5.95
N VAL A 451 3.56 -17.19 -5.91
CA VAL A 451 4.27 -15.91 -5.71
C VAL A 451 5.16 -15.65 -6.92
N HIS A 452 5.02 -14.48 -7.54
CA HIS A 452 5.90 -14.08 -8.65
C HIS A 452 6.24 -12.58 -8.65
N CYS A 453 7.37 -12.28 -9.26
CA CYS A 453 7.77 -10.96 -9.74
C CYS A 453 8.14 -11.14 -11.21
N SER A 454 9.15 -10.43 -11.74
CA SER A 454 9.64 -10.71 -13.09
C SER A 454 10.38 -12.07 -13.17
N ALA A 455 11.38 -12.29 -12.33
CA ALA A 455 12.21 -13.51 -12.32
C ALA A 455 11.75 -14.60 -11.32
N GLY A 456 10.91 -14.23 -10.34
CA GLY A 456 10.44 -15.16 -9.31
C GLY A 456 11.47 -15.50 -8.23
N VAL A 457 12.43 -14.62 -7.94
CA VAL A 457 13.52 -14.91 -6.97
C VAL A 457 13.79 -13.77 -5.98
N GLY A 458 13.97 -12.53 -6.46
CA GLY A 458 14.28 -11.36 -5.61
C GLY A 458 13.11 -10.91 -4.72
N ARG A 459 12.25 -10.01 -5.23
CA ARG A 459 11.04 -9.54 -4.51
C ARG A 459 10.16 -10.70 -4.02
N SER A 460 10.05 -11.77 -4.82
CA SER A 460 9.28 -12.98 -4.45
C SER A 460 9.86 -13.75 -3.27
N GLY A 461 11.17 -14.01 -3.24
CA GLY A 461 11.82 -14.66 -2.10
C GLY A 461 11.80 -13.78 -0.85
N THR A 462 11.92 -12.45 -1.03
CA THR A 462 11.83 -11.46 0.05
C THR A 462 10.43 -11.48 0.69
N PHE A 463 9.36 -11.54 -0.11
CA PHE A 463 7.99 -11.69 0.38
C PHE A 463 7.77 -13.04 1.09
N ILE A 464 8.21 -14.16 0.48
CA ILE A 464 8.05 -15.51 1.06
C ILE A 464 8.76 -15.61 2.42
N ALA A 465 9.98 -15.08 2.52
CA ALA A 465 10.74 -15.05 3.77
C ALA A 465 10.05 -14.19 4.83
N LEU A 466 9.67 -12.95 4.50
CA LEU A 466 8.94 -12.07 5.42
C LEU A 466 7.65 -12.73 5.93
N ASP A 467 6.90 -13.36 5.03
CA ASP A 467 5.61 -13.97 5.36
C ASP A 467 5.74 -15.23 6.23
N ALA A 468 6.75 -16.07 5.97
CA ALA A 468 7.02 -17.27 6.76
C ALA A 468 7.74 -16.97 8.10
N LEU A 469 8.65 -16.01 8.13
CA LEU A 469 9.39 -15.64 9.35
C LEU A 469 8.51 -14.84 10.33
N LEU A 470 7.59 -14.00 9.83
CA LEU A 470 6.53 -13.41 10.66
C LEU A 470 5.43 -14.40 11.06
N GLU A 471 5.33 -15.57 10.43
CA GLU A 471 4.57 -16.69 10.99
C GLU A 471 5.36 -17.33 12.13
N MET A 472 6.64 -17.65 11.90
CA MET A 472 7.55 -18.28 12.87
C MET A 472 7.65 -17.48 14.18
N SER A 473 7.76 -16.15 14.11
CA SER A 473 7.84 -15.26 15.28
C SER A 473 6.56 -15.20 16.13
N THR A 474 5.45 -15.83 15.69
CA THR A 474 4.24 -15.99 16.53
C THR A 474 4.24 -17.31 17.33
N TYR A 475 5.22 -18.19 17.10
CA TYR A 475 5.33 -19.51 17.76
C TYR A 475 6.71 -19.77 18.39
N GLN A 476 7.75 -18.98 18.06
CA GLN A 476 9.11 -19.14 18.56
C GLN A 476 9.69 -17.79 19.01
N ASP A 477 10.52 -17.77 20.06
CA ASP A 477 11.29 -16.58 20.49
C ASP A 477 12.62 -16.41 19.72
N THR A 478 12.86 -17.25 18.70
CA THR A 478 14.02 -17.18 17.80
C THR A 478 13.60 -17.35 16.35
N ILE A 479 14.27 -16.65 15.44
CA ILE A 479 14.17 -16.86 13.99
C ILE A 479 15.57 -16.87 13.36
N ASP A 480 15.76 -17.63 12.28
CA ASP A 480 17.04 -17.77 11.59
C ASP A 480 16.86 -17.40 10.11
N ILE A 481 17.30 -16.18 9.74
CA ILE A 481 17.05 -15.59 8.43
C ILE A 481 18.02 -16.18 7.40
N LEU A 482 19.26 -16.44 7.81
CA LEU A 482 20.31 -17.07 7.00
C LEU A 482 19.91 -18.52 6.64
N GLU A 483 19.53 -19.32 7.63
CA GLU A 483 19.13 -20.72 7.43
C GLU A 483 17.86 -20.81 6.57
N PHE A 484 16.87 -19.96 6.82
CA PHE A 484 15.64 -19.93 6.02
C PHE A 484 15.92 -19.53 4.56
N THR A 485 16.77 -18.52 4.34
CA THR A 485 17.14 -18.06 3.00
C THR A 485 17.99 -19.10 2.26
N HIS A 486 18.88 -19.80 2.97
CA HIS A 486 19.61 -20.94 2.43
C HIS A 486 18.66 -22.08 2.01
N ARG A 487 17.67 -22.45 2.84
CA ARG A 487 16.63 -23.44 2.48
C ARG A 487 15.79 -23.02 1.27
N MET A 488 15.53 -21.72 1.09
CA MET A 488 14.93 -21.24 -0.16
C MET A 488 15.90 -21.41 -1.35
N ARG A 489 17.19 -21.10 -1.18
CA ARG A 489 18.22 -21.26 -2.23
C ARG A 489 18.54 -22.70 -2.61
N GLN A 490 18.26 -23.67 -1.74
CA GLN A 490 18.23 -25.10 -2.08
C GLN A 490 17.04 -25.45 -2.99
N ASN A 491 15.90 -24.78 -2.86
CA ASN A 491 14.71 -25.06 -3.68
C ASN A 491 14.64 -24.21 -4.96
N ARG A 492 15.23 -23.01 -5.02
CA ARG A 492 15.31 -22.17 -6.24
C ARG A 492 16.52 -21.25 -6.18
N VAL A 493 17.27 -21.13 -7.28
CA VAL A 493 18.43 -20.24 -7.38
C VAL A 493 18.10 -18.79 -6.98
N TYR A 494 19.06 -18.07 -6.40
CA TYR A 494 19.01 -16.62 -6.14
C TYR A 494 17.80 -16.09 -5.33
N MET A 495 17.13 -16.94 -4.54
CA MET A 495 16.06 -16.49 -3.64
C MET A 495 16.60 -15.44 -2.65
N ILE A 496 15.91 -14.28 -2.63
CA ILE A 496 16.45 -12.98 -2.19
C ILE A 496 17.72 -12.63 -2.99
N GLN A 497 17.60 -11.74 -3.96
CA GLN A 497 18.56 -11.62 -5.06
C GLN A 497 19.63 -10.54 -4.85
N THR A 498 19.35 -9.52 -4.02
CA THR A 498 20.31 -8.46 -3.69
C THR A 498 20.51 -8.34 -2.19
N VAL A 499 21.66 -7.80 -1.78
CA VAL A 499 21.96 -7.54 -0.37
C VAL A 499 21.01 -6.51 0.23
N GLY A 500 20.54 -5.52 -0.54
CA GLY A 500 19.52 -4.58 -0.08
C GLY A 500 18.18 -5.26 0.21
N GLN A 501 17.74 -6.19 -0.64
CA GLN A 501 16.54 -6.99 -0.37
C GLN A 501 16.65 -7.80 0.94
N TYR A 502 17.86 -8.26 1.29
CA TYR A 502 18.15 -8.96 2.54
C TYR A 502 18.16 -8.02 3.76
N VAL A 503 18.83 -6.86 3.67
CA VAL A 503 18.78 -5.80 4.69
C VAL A 503 17.36 -5.29 4.90
N PHE A 504 16.58 -5.13 3.83
CA PHE A 504 15.17 -4.76 3.88
C PHE A 504 14.30 -5.82 4.57
N LEU A 505 14.53 -7.12 4.30
CA LEU A 505 13.85 -8.20 5.03
C LEU A 505 14.07 -8.07 6.54
N TYR A 506 15.30 -7.79 6.98
CA TYR A 506 15.59 -7.52 8.39
C TYR A 506 14.82 -6.32 8.93
N ARG A 507 14.85 -5.15 8.27
CA ARG A 507 14.09 -3.96 8.69
C ARG A 507 12.58 -4.23 8.75
N ALA A 508 12.05 -4.99 7.80
CA ALA A 508 10.63 -5.38 7.75
C ALA A 508 10.25 -6.41 8.83
N LEU A 509 11.17 -7.29 9.22
CA LEU A 509 10.98 -8.19 10.37
C LEU A 509 10.97 -7.40 11.67
N VAL A 510 11.89 -6.46 11.88
CA VAL A 510 11.92 -5.60 13.09
C VAL A 510 10.59 -4.83 13.24
N GLU A 511 10.15 -4.10 12.21
CA GLU A 511 8.87 -3.38 12.24
C GLU A 511 7.69 -4.34 12.39
N GLY A 512 7.66 -5.47 11.65
CA GLY A 512 6.57 -6.44 11.70
C GLY A 512 6.42 -7.16 13.04
N ILE A 513 7.53 -7.50 13.71
CA ILE A 513 7.57 -8.18 15.01
C ILE A 513 7.14 -7.24 16.15
N LEU A 514 7.48 -5.95 16.06
CA LEU A 514 7.05 -4.94 17.03
C LEU A 514 5.55 -4.60 16.87
N THR A 515 5.02 -4.62 15.65
CA THR A 515 3.67 -4.15 15.32
C THR A 515 2.57 -5.22 15.34
N LEU A 516 2.90 -6.49 15.60
CA LEU A 516 1.93 -7.61 15.67
C LEU A 516 0.68 -7.31 16.53
N ASN A 517 0.82 -6.53 17.60
CA ASN A 517 -0.24 -6.20 18.56
C ASN A 517 -0.75 -4.75 18.44
N ALA A 518 -0.39 -4.01 17.39
CA ALA A 518 -0.81 -2.62 17.20
C ALA A 518 -2.23 -2.49 16.60
N SER A 519 -2.68 -3.50 15.86
CA SER A 519 -4.02 -3.56 15.26
C SER A 519 -4.98 -4.45 16.05
N ILE A 520 -6.30 -4.22 15.92
CA ILE A 520 -7.33 -5.11 16.46
C ILE A 520 -8.50 -5.28 15.50
N SER A 521 -9.02 -6.51 15.36
CA SER A 521 -10.23 -6.73 14.56
C SER A 521 -11.45 -6.12 15.24
N LEU A 522 -12.35 -5.52 14.47
CA LEU A 522 -13.59 -4.91 14.97
C LEU A 522 -14.46 -5.90 15.77
N PRO A 523 -14.61 -7.19 15.38
CA PRO A 523 -15.30 -8.19 16.22
C PRO A 523 -14.62 -8.41 17.57
N GLU A 524 -13.29 -8.56 17.62
CA GLU A 524 -12.56 -8.77 18.88
C GLU A 524 -12.61 -7.52 19.77
N PHE A 525 -12.52 -6.31 19.19
CA PHE A 525 -12.70 -5.07 19.93
C PHE A 525 -14.11 -4.95 20.54
N MET A 526 -15.15 -5.35 19.81
CA MET A 526 -16.52 -5.31 20.32
C MET A 526 -16.76 -6.25 21.51
N THR A 527 -16.10 -7.42 21.53
CA THR A 527 -16.16 -8.36 22.65
C THR A 527 -15.28 -7.95 23.82
N THR A 528 -14.04 -7.50 23.57
CA THR A 528 -13.03 -7.26 24.62
C THR A 528 -13.07 -5.86 25.22
N ARG A 529 -13.48 -4.85 24.43
CA ARG A 529 -13.39 -3.41 24.75
C ARG A 529 -11.99 -2.93 25.14
N ARG A 530 -10.95 -3.59 24.60
CA ARG A 530 -9.53 -3.32 24.88
C ARG A 530 -8.73 -3.30 23.58
N VAL A 531 -7.59 -2.62 23.60
CA VAL A 531 -6.53 -2.75 22.59
C VAL A 531 -5.46 -3.72 23.09
N HIS A 532 -4.71 -4.36 22.18
CA HIS A 532 -3.70 -5.36 22.53
C HIS A 532 -2.36 -4.75 23.01
N MET A 533 -2.06 -3.52 22.59
CA MET A 533 -0.93 -2.70 23.06
C MET A 533 -1.47 -1.36 23.57
N ASP A 534 -0.93 -0.84 24.69
CA ASP A 534 -1.33 0.46 25.24
C ASP A 534 -1.12 1.59 24.22
N ILE A 535 -2.02 2.58 24.21
CA ILE A 535 -2.03 3.66 23.22
C ILE A 535 -0.77 4.54 23.33
N LYS A 536 -0.19 4.70 24.52
CA LYS A 536 1.03 5.48 24.74
C LYS A 536 2.28 4.70 24.34
N ASP A 537 2.29 3.39 24.54
CA ASP A 537 3.37 2.51 24.04
C ASP A 537 3.34 2.40 22.52
N GLN A 538 2.15 2.33 21.91
CA GLN A 538 1.99 2.47 20.46
C GLN A 538 2.53 3.82 19.95
N TYR A 539 2.24 4.93 20.62
CA TYR A 539 2.74 6.24 20.20
C TYR A 539 4.27 6.35 20.32
N ARG A 540 4.87 5.86 21.42
CA ARG A 540 6.33 5.76 21.58
C ARG A 540 6.97 4.92 20.47
N LEU A 541 6.34 3.80 20.09
CA LEU A 541 6.79 2.95 18.99
C LEU A 541 6.68 3.67 17.63
N LEU A 542 5.66 4.50 17.41
CA LEU A 542 5.58 5.36 16.22
C LEU A 542 6.71 6.40 16.16
N GLU A 543 7.11 6.98 17.29
CA GLU A 543 8.24 7.93 17.35
C GLU A 543 9.57 7.22 17.05
N GLN A 544 9.81 6.05 17.67
CA GLN A 544 11.00 5.24 17.41
C GLN A 544 11.09 4.78 15.96
N LEU A 545 10.00 4.30 15.36
CA LEU A 545 9.96 3.95 13.94
C LEU A 545 10.10 5.18 13.04
N GLN A 546 9.58 6.35 13.42
CA GLN A 546 9.68 7.55 12.59
C GLN A 546 11.13 8.02 12.45
N ALA A 547 11.96 7.86 13.49
CA ALA A 547 13.39 8.15 13.44
C ALA A 547 14.18 7.29 12.42
N THR A 548 13.58 6.25 11.83
CA THR A 548 14.18 5.45 10.75
C THR A 548 13.98 6.03 9.35
N VAL A 549 13.25 7.16 9.20
CA VAL A 549 12.90 7.76 7.91
C VAL A 549 13.65 9.07 7.71
N GLU A 550 14.49 9.12 6.68
CA GLU A 550 15.22 10.33 6.29
C GLU A 550 14.34 11.28 5.47
N PHE A 551 14.42 12.59 5.77
CA PHE A 551 13.73 13.66 5.04
C PHE A 551 14.72 14.72 4.59
N SER A 552 14.72 15.03 3.29
CA SER A 552 15.43 16.16 2.71
C SER A 552 14.54 17.41 2.73
N TYR A 553 15.13 18.57 3.05
CA TYR A 553 14.44 19.85 3.14
C TYR A 553 15.23 20.99 2.46
N HIS A 554 16.01 20.67 1.41
CA HIS A 554 16.88 21.63 0.73
C HIS A 554 16.06 22.75 0.07
N THR A 555 14.95 22.45 -0.62
CA THR A 555 14.11 23.50 -1.23
C THR A 555 13.48 24.39 -0.16
N ALA A 556 12.98 23.79 0.92
CA ALA A 556 12.26 24.49 1.99
C ALA A 556 13.16 25.43 2.83
N ARG A 557 14.46 25.17 2.85
CA ARG A 557 15.50 25.95 3.55
C ARG A 557 16.29 26.89 2.63
N ASP A 558 15.96 26.95 1.35
CA ASP A 558 16.54 27.94 0.44
C ASP A 558 16.20 29.37 0.90
N PRO A 559 17.14 30.34 0.88
CA PRO A 559 16.88 31.72 1.29
C PRO A 559 15.68 32.41 0.62
N LEU A 560 15.27 31.98 -0.58
CA LEU A 560 14.09 32.48 -1.31
C LEU A 560 12.76 31.83 -0.88
N ASN A 561 12.81 30.86 0.04
CA ASN A 561 11.69 30.05 0.49
C ASN A 561 11.49 30.05 2.02
N ILE A 562 12.47 30.48 2.82
CA ILE A 562 12.39 30.48 4.29
C ILE A 562 11.15 31.23 4.78
N ASP A 563 10.89 32.43 4.24
CA ASP A 563 9.77 33.31 4.59
C ASP A 563 8.40 32.79 4.12
N LYS A 564 8.36 31.75 3.28
CA LYS A 564 7.14 31.08 2.84
C LYS A 564 6.64 30.05 3.86
N ASN A 565 7.42 29.73 4.88
CA ASN A 565 7.08 28.76 5.92
C ASN A 565 6.48 29.49 7.14
N ARG A 566 5.27 29.11 7.58
CA ARG A 566 4.62 29.73 8.75
C ARG A 566 5.25 29.31 10.07
N VAL A 567 5.86 28.13 10.11
CA VAL A 567 6.55 27.58 11.30
C VAL A 567 7.87 26.96 10.83
N GLU A 568 8.98 27.41 11.39
CA GLU A 568 10.35 27.03 10.98
C GLU A 568 10.59 25.51 11.06
N SER A 569 10.00 24.83 12.04
CA SER A 569 10.09 23.38 12.25
C SER A 569 9.11 22.56 11.42
N ILE A 570 8.16 23.17 10.69
CA ILE A 570 7.18 22.47 9.85
C ILE A 570 7.48 22.81 8.39
N LEU A 571 8.22 21.94 7.72
CA LEU A 571 8.67 22.14 6.34
C LEU A 571 8.05 21.13 5.39
N ALA A 572 8.07 21.41 4.08
CA ALA A 572 7.76 20.42 3.05
C ALA A 572 9.04 19.70 2.63
N ALA A 573 9.04 18.37 2.70
CA ALA A 573 10.19 17.57 2.32
C ALA A 573 10.29 17.45 0.79
N ASP A 574 11.51 17.49 0.24
CA ASP A 574 11.77 17.59 -1.21
C ASP A 574 11.17 16.42 -2.02
N ASN A 575 11.09 15.24 -1.41
CA ASN A 575 10.50 14.02 -1.99
C ASN A 575 8.96 14.02 -2.01
N ASN A 576 8.32 14.84 -1.18
CA ASN A 576 6.87 14.81 -0.94
C ASN A 576 6.16 16.11 -1.33
N ARG A 577 6.89 17.18 -1.67
CA ARG A 577 6.31 18.47 -2.03
C ARG A 577 5.65 18.49 -3.42
N PRO A 578 4.58 19.28 -3.62
CA PRO A 578 4.16 19.67 -4.96
C PRO A 578 5.17 20.67 -5.56
N TYR A 579 5.15 20.77 -6.89
CA TYR A 579 5.95 21.71 -7.67
C TYR A 579 5.01 22.74 -8.30
N LEU A 580 5.33 24.03 -8.19
CA LEU A 580 4.59 25.10 -8.83
C LEU A 580 5.15 25.35 -10.23
N MET A 581 4.32 25.10 -11.25
CA MET A 581 4.67 25.10 -12.67
C MET A 581 4.27 26.41 -13.36
N THR A 582 3.11 26.98 -12.98
CA THR A 582 2.64 28.27 -13.49
C THR A 582 3.68 29.37 -13.18
N GLN A 583 4.11 30.08 -14.20
CA GLN A 583 5.16 31.11 -14.08
C GLN A 583 4.58 32.43 -13.57
N VAL A 584 5.15 32.95 -12.48
CA VAL A 584 4.80 34.26 -11.90
C VAL A 584 6.10 34.98 -11.51
N GLU A 585 6.21 36.26 -11.83
CA GLU A 585 7.42 37.05 -11.52
C GLU A 585 7.78 36.99 -10.03
N LYS A 586 9.09 36.85 -9.75
CA LYS A 586 9.67 36.83 -8.39
C LYS A 586 9.13 35.72 -7.48
N THR A 587 8.59 34.64 -8.06
CA THR A 587 8.20 33.42 -7.33
C THR A 587 9.20 32.28 -7.59
N THR A 588 9.13 31.24 -6.75
CA THR A 588 9.89 29.98 -6.86
C THR A 588 8.96 28.84 -7.26
N ASP A 589 9.44 27.61 -7.40
CA ASP A 589 8.60 26.42 -7.60
C ASP A 589 8.01 25.87 -6.28
N TYR A 590 8.28 26.51 -5.15
CA TYR A 590 8.02 26.02 -3.80
C TYR A 590 6.79 26.64 -3.13
N ILE A 591 6.03 25.79 -2.44
CA ILE A 591 5.06 26.14 -1.40
C ILE A 591 5.15 25.10 -0.27
N ASN A 592 4.90 25.52 0.97
CA ASN A 592 4.92 24.63 2.14
C ASN A 592 3.66 23.72 2.17
N ALA A 593 3.70 22.68 1.33
CA ALA A 593 2.67 21.68 1.18
C ALA A 593 3.29 20.30 0.91
N VAL A 594 2.55 19.22 1.17
CA VAL A 594 2.97 17.84 0.88
C VAL A 594 1.83 17.03 0.27
N PHE A 595 2.16 16.11 -0.64
CA PHE A 595 1.25 15.05 -1.06
C PHE A 595 1.06 14.05 0.08
N VAL A 596 -0.19 13.69 0.36
CA VAL A 596 -0.56 12.64 1.31
C VAL A 596 -1.55 11.69 0.64
N ASN A 597 -1.27 10.41 0.75
CA ASN A 597 -2.10 9.36 0.19
C ASN A 597 -3.42 9.22 0.97
N SER A 598 -4.51 8.94 0.27
CA SER A 598 -5.67 8.33 0.92
C SER A 598 -5.39 6.85 1.18
N TYR A 599 -6.33 6.14 1.80
CA TYR A 599 -6.25 4.67 1.92
C TYR A 599 -6.43 3.96 0.55
N ARG A 600 -7.15 4.58 -0.40
CA ARG A 600 -7.54 3.98 -1.68
C ARG A 600 -6.75 4.46 -2.90
N HIS A 601 -6.22 5.68 -2.86
CA HIS A 601 -5.58 6.33 -3.99
C HIS A 601 -4.29 7.08 -3.58
N VAL A 602 -3.31 7.08 -4.47
CA VAL A 602 -2.05 7.83 -4.35
C VAL A 602 -2.31 9.33 -4.49
N SER A 603 -1.57 10.16 -3.76
CA SER A 603 -1.53 11.64 -3.85
C SER A 603 -2.88 12.37 -3.85
N THR A 604 -3.91 11.77 -3.23
CA THR A 604 -5.30 12.31 -3.22
C THR A 604 -5.41 13.66 -2.52
N TYR A 605 -4.57 13.88 -1.51
CA TYR A 605 -4.60 15.07 -0.67
C TYR A 605 -3.31 15.86 -0.84
N ILE A 606 -3.42 17.18 -1.02
CA ILE A 606 -2.32 18.11 -0.77
C ILE A 606 -2.57 18.77 0.58
N VAL A 607 -1.73 18.47 1.57
CA VAL A 607 -1.82 19.06 2.90
C VAL A 607 -0.90 20.28 2.96
N THR A 608 -1.45 21.45 3.32
CA THR A 608 -0.76 22.75 3.28
C THR A 608 -1.11 23.62 4.49
N GLN A 609 -0.22 24.54 4.85
CA GLN A 609 -0.50 25.62 5.80
C GLN A 609 -1.57 26.60 5.26
N TYR A 610 -2.20 27.38 6.15
CA TYR A 610 -2.99 28.54 5.75
C TYR A 610 -2.07 29.59 5.11
N PRO A 611 -2.44 30.21 3.96
CA PRO A 611 -1.50 31.00 3.19
C PRO A 611 -1.05 32.23 3.97
N LEU A 612 0.21 32.60 3.83
CA LEU A 612 0.74 33.88 4.30
C LEU A 612 0.46 34.94 3.22
N PRO A 613 0.42 36.25 3.53
CA PRO A 613 0.18 37.30 2.55
C PRO A 613 1.08 37.20 1.30
N GLN A 614 2.37 36.90 1.50
CA GLN A 614 3.35 36.69 0.44
C GLN A 614 3.19 35.37 -0.34
N THR A 615 2.50 34.36 0.20
CA THR A 615 2.25 33.07 -0.47
C THR A 615 0.85 32.95 -1.06
N MET A 616 0.05 34.03 -1.09
CA MET A 616 -1.32 34.01 -1.64
C MET A 616 -1.34 33.60 -3.12
N VAL A 617 -0.43 34.15 -3.92
CA VAL A 617 -0.31 33.78 -5.35
C VAL A 617 0.20 32.34 -5.53
N ASP A 618 1.11 31.88 -4.67
CA ASP A 618 1.63 30.50 -4.69
C ASP A 618 0.55 29.47 -4.34
N PHE A 619 -0.40 29.82 -3.47
CA PHE A 619 -1.57 29.00 -3.17
C PHE A 619 -2.53 28.88 -4.38
N TYR A 620 -2.68 29.95 -5.17
CA TYR A 620 -3.48 29.89 -6.40
C TYR A 620 -2.77 29.17 -7.55
N ARG A 621 -1.44 29.29 -7.66
CA ARG A 621 -0.61 28.42 -8.53
C ARG A 621 -0.84 26.95 -8.18
N LEU A 622 -0.79 26.58 -6.89
CA LEU A 622 -1.04 25.21 -6.41
C LEU A 622 -2.43 24.68 -6.83
N ILE A 623 -3.49 25.49 -6.69
CA ILE A 623 -4.86 25.12 -7.08
C ILE A 623 -5.00 24.89 -8.60
N PHE A 624 -4.26 25.66 -9.40
CA PHE A 624 -4.27 25.58 -10.85
C PHE A 624 -3.44 24.38 -11.33
N ASP A 625 -2.15 24.36 -10.99
CA ASP A 625 -1.14 23.40 -11.43
C ASP A 625 -1.48 21.93 -11.07
N HIS A 626 -2.06 21.70 -9.89
CA HIS A 626 -2.40 20.34 -9.40
C HIS A 626 -3.88 19.97 -9.59
N ASN A 627 -4.56 20.72 -10.46
CA ASN A 627 -5.98 20.60 -10.77
C ASN A 627 -6.92 20.39 -9.57
N ILE A 628 -6.70 21.12 -8.47
CA ILE A 628 -7.50 21.02 -7.24
C ILE A 628 -8.98 21.36 -7.49
N SER A 629 -9.88 20.51 -7.02
CA SER A 629 -11.35 20.70 -7.13
C SER A 629 -12.01 21.11 -5.81
N ILE A 630 -11.43 20.69 -4.68
CA ILE A 630 -11.94 20.96 -3.34
C ILE A 630 -10.82 21.55 -2.47
N VAL A 631 -11.15 22.57 -1.67
CA VAL A 631 -10.28 23.11 -0.61
C VAL A 631 -11.00 22.95 0.72
N MET A 632 -10.49 22.10 1.61
CA MET A 632 -11.06 21.85 2.93
C MET A 632 -10.24 22.56 4.01
N LEU A 633 -10.78 23.65 4.55
CA LEU A 633 -10.23 24.38 5.69
C LEU A 633 -10.78 23.76 6.98
N ILE A 634 -9.93 23.03 7.71
CA ILE A 634 -10.32 22.13 8.82
C ILE A 634 -10.61 22.89 10.13
N GLU A 635 -10.33 24.19 10.19
CA GLU A 635 -10.66 25.07 11.31
C GLU A 635 -10.95 26.51 10.84
N THR A 636 -11.88 27.21 11.50
CA THR A 636 -12.03 28.66 11.33
C THR A 636 -10.79 29.38 11.85
N ILE A 637 -10.12 30.12 10.95
CA ILE A 637 -8.90 30.87 11.25
C ILE A 637 -9.27 32.29 11.70
N PRO A 638 -8.78 32.79 12.86
CA PRO A 638 -8.93 34.19 13.23
C PRO A 638 -8.27 35.10 12.19
N LEU A 639 -9.00 36.12 11.71
CA LEU A 639 -8.49 37.04 10.70
C LEU A 639 -7.62 38.13 11.34
N ASP A 640 -6.39 38.27 10.84
CA ASP A 640 -5.39 39.26 11.26
C ASP A 640 -4.42 39.55 10.08
N PRO A 641 -3.45 40.49 10.20
CA PRO A 641 -2.55 40.84 9.10
C PRO A 641 -1.67 39.69 8.53
N GLN A 642 -1.49 38.59 9.26
CA GLN A 642 -0.80 37.36 8.80
C GLN A 642 -1.78 36.28 8.32
N ASN A 643 -3.08 36.45 8.61
CA ASN A 643 -4.18 35.54 8.37
C ASN A 643 -5.30 36.23 7.58
N LEU A 644 -4.93 36.82 6.43
CA LEU A 644 -5.88 37.46 5.52
C LEU A 644 -6.73 36.40 4.78
N PRO A 645 -8.01 36.65 4.51
CA PRO A 645 -8.83 35.73 3.73
C PRO A 645 -8.30 35.64 2.29
N TYR A 646 -8.06 34.43 1.79
CA TYR A 646 -7.68 34.20 0.40
C TYR A 646 -8.87 34.24 -0.57
N TRP A 647 -10.04 34.73 -0.15
CA TRP A 647 -11.28 34.76 -0.92
C TRP A 647 -12.04 36.09 -0.70
N PRO A 648 -12.93 36.52 -1.63
CA PRO A 648 -13.72 37.76 -1.49
C PRO A 648 -14.65 37.78 -0.27
N SER A 649 -14.94 38.96 0.27
CA SER A 649 -15.72 39.11 1.51
C SER A 649 -17.21 38.83 1.32
N ALA A 650 -17.78 39.24 0.19
CA ALA A 650 -19.20 39.04 -0.15
C ALA A 650 -19.40 38.34 -1.50
N VAL A 651 -20.61 37.78 -1.68
CA VAL A 651 -21.00 37.11 -2.94
C VAL A 651 -21.06 38.14 -4.07
N SER A 652 -20.58 37.74 -5.25
CA SER A 652 -20.38 38.58 -6.44
C SER A 652 -19.24 39.61 -6.35
N GLU A 653 -18.51 39.69 -5.24
CA GLU A 653 -17.23 40.40 -5.20
C GLU A 653 -16.09 39.56 -5.81
N ASN A 654 -15.05 40.24 -6.30
CA ASN A 654 -13.80 39.62 -6.71
C ASN A 654 -12.59 40.18 -5.94
N VAL A 655 -11.52 39.40 -5.91
CA VAL A 655 -10.19 39.78 -5.41
C VAL A 655 -9.12 39.23 -6.35
N SER A 656 -7.98 39.91 -6.47
CA SER A 656 -6.90 39.50 -7.39
C SER A 656 -5.61 39.18 -6.62
N PHE A 657 -5.00 38.03 -6.92
CA PHE A 657 -3.71 37.61 -6.37
C PHE A 657 -2.75 37.30 -7.52
N GLY A 658 -1.94 38.30 -7.92
CA GLY A 658 -1.11 38.20 -9.12
C GLY A 658 -1.98 38.01 -10.38
N PRO A 659 -1.70 37.01 -11.24
CA PRO A 659 -2.46 36.76 -12.48
C PRO A 659 -3.75 35.94 -12.26
N PHE A 660 -4.27 35.86 -11.02
CA PHE A 660 -5.51 35.16 -10.70
C PHE A 660 -6.56 36.15 -10.20
N GLU A 661 -7.75 36.14 -10.81
CA GLU A 661 -8.95 36.83 -10.36
C GLU A 661 -9.90 35.80 -9.73
N ILE A 662 -10.31 36.01 -8.48
CA ILE A 662 -11.13 35.09 -7.69
C ILE A 662 -12.48 35.75 -7.41
N LEU A 663 -13.57 35.15 -7.91
CA LEU A 663 -14.96 35.59 -7.73
C LEU A 663 -15.69 34.64 -6.77
N LEU A 664 -16.36 35.17 -5.74
CA LEU A 664 -17.21 34.39 -4.84
C LEU A 664 -18.61 34.23 -5.46
N SER A 665 -18.85 33.13 -6.18
CA SER A 665 -20.10 32.91 -6.91
C SER A 665 -21.28 32.56 -6.01
N SER A 666 -21.04 31.90 -4.87
CA SER A 666 -22.05 31.70 -3.81
C SER A 666 -21.41 31.26 -2.49
N GLN A 667 -22.11 31.54 -1.38
CA GLN A 667 -21.82 31.01 -0.05
C GLN A 667 -23.11 30.46 0.57
N LYS A 668 -23.01 29.33 1.26
CA LYS A 668 -24.07 28.73 2.09
C LYS A 668 -23.45 28.09 3.33
N GLU A 669 -24.25 27.78 4.34
CA GLU A 669 -23.77 27.14 5.56
C GLU A 669 -24.77 26.13 6.13
N ASP A 670 -24.25 25.23 6.96
CA ASP A 670 -25.00 24.29 7.80
C ASP A 670 -24.37 24.23 9.21
N ASP A 671 -24.83 23.31 10.07
CA ASP A 671 -24.36 23.17 11.45
C ASP A 671 -22.86 22.89 11.59
N TYR A 672 -22.21 22.36 10.55
CA TYR A 672 -20.83 21.89 10.57
C TYR A 672 -19.92 22.67 9.63
N LEU A 673 -20.44 23.10 8.47
CA LEU A 673 -19.66 23.65 7.37
C LEU A 673 -20.18 25.02 6.89
N ILE A 674 -19.25 25.85 6.41
CA ILE A 674 -19.53 26.91 5.44
C ILE A 674 -19.01 26.40 4.08
N GLU A 675 -19.83 26.39 3.04
CA GLU A 675 -19.44 26.01 1.68
C GLU A 675 -19.47 27.24 0.77
N ARG A 676 -18.33 27.52 0.11
CA ARG A 676 -18.12 28.62 -0.83
C ARG A 676 -17.82 28.07 -2.22
N VAL A 677 -18.49 28.59 -3.24
CA VAL A 677 -18.18 28.31 -4.65
C VAL A 677 -17.33 29.46 -5.18
N LEU A 678 -16.08 29.17 -5.54
CA LEU A 678 -15.14 30.16 -6.06
C LEU A 678 -14.90 29.91 -7.55
N GLN A 679 -15.03 30.95 -8.37
CA GLN A 679 -14.56 30.96 -9.75
C GLN A 679 -13.21 31.66 -9.82
N ILE A 680 -12.21 30.97 -10.32
CA ILE A 680 -10.83 31.43 -10.46
C ILE A 680 -10.57 31.61 -11.95
N LYS A 681 -10.26 32.84 -12.38
CA LYS A 681 -9.84 33.15 -13.74
C LYS A 681 -8.34 33.42 -13.75
N TYR A 682 -7.60 32.74 -14.64
CA TYR A 682 -6.19 33.03 -14.87
C TYR A 682 -6.05 34.04 -16.03
N THR A 683 -5.50 35.23 -15.76
CA THR A 683 -5.48 36.40 -16.67
C THR A 683 -4.07 36.75 -17.17
N SER A 684 -3.29 35.73 -17.53
CA SER A 684 -1.95 35.91 -18.10
C SER A 684 -1.98 36.16 -19.61
N LYS A 685 -1.17 37.13 -20.08
CA LYS A 685 -1.06 37.55 -21.50
C LYS A 685 -0.15 36.61 -22.33
N SER A 686 -0.21 35.30 -22.08
CA SER A 686 0.52 34.31 -22.89
C SER A 686 -0.20 34.07 -24.21
N ILE A 687 0.57 34.05 -25.31
CA ILE A 687 0.07 33.87 -26.69
C ILE A 687 -0.64 32.50 -26.88
N PHE A 688 -0.43 31.55 -25.96
CA PHE A 688 -0.91 30.17 -26.06
C PHE A 688 -2.00 29.78 -25.05
N THR A 689 -2.50 30.71 -24.22
CA THR A 689 -3.55 30.41 -23.24
C THR A 689 -4.82 31.21 -23.52
N SER A 690 -5.91 30.50 -23.87
CA SER A 690 -7.26 31.05 -23.74
C SER A 690 -7.59 31.33 -22.27
N ASP A 691 -8.51 32.26 -22.00
CA ASP A 691 -9.06 32.51 -20.65
C ASP A 691 -9.50 31.20 -19.98
N GLN A 692 -8.71 30.69 -19.02
CA GLN A 692 -9.07 29.49 -18.26
C GLN A 692 -9.75 29.89 -16.96
N THR A 693 -11.08 29.84 -16.97
CA THR A 693 -11.92 29.96 -15.77
C THR A 693 -12.16 28.58 -15.17
N LYS A 694 -11.88 28.43 -13.88
CA LYS A 694 -12.01 27.20 -13.12
C LYS A 694 -12.88 27.40 -11.89
N THR A 695 -13.85 26.52 -11.67
CA THR A 695 -14.69 26.54 -10.47
C THR A 695 -14.17 25.55 -9.43
N ILE A 696 -14.00 25.97 -8.18
CA ILE A 696 -13.70 25.09 -7.04
C ILE A 696 -14.75 25.24 -5.93
N ARG A 697 -14.82 24.25 -5.03
CA ARG A 697 -15.60 24.34 -3.79
C ARG A 697 -14.67 24.40 -2.60
N GLN A 698 -14.73 25.49 -1.85
CA GLN A 698 -14.07 25.64 -0.56
C GLN A 698 -15.07 25.29 0.54
N PHE A 699 -14.62 24.54 1.54
CA PHE A 699 -15.39 24.21 2.74
C PHE A 699 -14.60 24.65 3.96
N GLU A 700 -15.25 25.29 4.91
CA GLU A 700 -14.67 25.66 6.21
C GLU A 700 -15.41 24.95 7.33
N VAL A 701 -14.66 24.30 8.24
CA VAL A 701 -15.20 23.58 9.38
C VAL A 701 -15.39 24.53 10.57
N LYS A 702 -16.65 24.74 10.96
CA LYS A 702 -17.05 25.60 12.08
C LYS A 702 -16.57 25.10 13.46
N ASN A 703 -16.32 23.79 13.60
CA ASN A 703 -15.88 23.19 14.86
C ASN A 703 -14.98 21.96 14.63
N ASN A 704 -13.66 22.20 14.68
CA ASN A 704 -12.61 21.19 14.56
C ASN A 704 -12.63 20.10 15.65
N THR A 705 -13.28 20.33 16.80
CA THR A 705 -13.47 19.27 17.82
C THR A 705 -14.53 18.23 17.43
N ARG A 706 -15.33 18.47 16.37
CA ARG A 706 -16.44 17.61 15.93
C ARG A 706 -16.31 17.18 14.46
N LEU A 707 -15.12 16.71 14.06
CA LEU A 707 -14.84 16.33 12.67
C LEU A 707 -15.53 15.05 12.19
N LEU A 708 -16.02 14.17 13.07
CA LEU A 708 -16.54 12.85 12.65
C LEU A 708 -17.74 12.90 11.66
N PRO A 709 -18.76 13.78 11.83
CA PRO A 709 -19.82 13.98 10.83
C PRO A 709 -19.29 14.56 9.51
N VAL A 710 -18.31 15.46 9.58
CA VAL A 710 -17.68 16.08 8.41
C VAL A 710 -16.92 15.04 7.58
N VAL A 711 -16.08 14.21 8.23
CA VAL A 711 -15.34 13.13 7.56
C VAL A 711 -16.27 12.13 6.89
N LYS A 712 -17.39 11.74 7.52
CA LYS A 712 -18.40 10.86 6.89
C LYS A 712 -18.98 11.48 5.60
N ARG A 713 -19.31 12.77 5.62
CA ARG A 713 -19.82 13.50 4.44
C ARG A 713 -18.75 13.61 3.36
N PHE A 714 -17.52 13.95 3.73
CA PHE A 714 -16.38 14.05 2.83
C PHE A 714 -16.07 12.71 2.15
N LEU A 715 -15.93 11.62 2.90
CA LEU A 715 -15.71 10.28 2.35
C LEU A 715 -16.85 9.82 1.45
N LYS A 716 -18.11 10.19 1.76
CA LYS A 716 -19.25 9.93 0.87
C LYS A 716 -19.14 10.70 -0.45
N GLU A 717 -18.66 11.95 -0.44
CA GLU A 717 -18.44 12.74 -1.65
C GLU A 717 -17.25 12.20 -2.48
N MET A 718 -16.12 11.92 -1.84
CA MET A 718 -14.96 11.32 -2.52
C MET A 718 -15.28 9.98 -3.19
N ARG A 719 -16.13 9.14 -2.58
CA ARG A 719 -16.56 7.86 -3.18
C ARG A 719 -17.49 8.01 -4.38
N THR A 720 -18.18 9.15 -4.55
CA THR A 720 -18.98 9.42 -5.76
C THR A 720 -18.20 10.17 -6.83
N ARG A 721 -17.02 10.70 -6.51
CA ARG A 721 -16.15 11.49 -7.40
C ARG A 721 -14.65 11.25 -7.09
N PRO A 722 -14.11 10.05 -7.36
CA PRO A 722 -12.76 9.67 -6.91
C PRO A 722 -11.63 10.46 -7.59
N GLU A 723 -11.88 11.11 -8.73
CA GLU A 723 -10.90 11.91 -9.48
C GLU A 723 -10.72 13.35 -8.94
N GLN A 724 -11.31 13.69 -7.80
CA GLN A 724 -11.17 15.02 -7.21
C GLN A 724 -9.87 15.18 -6.42
N ASN A 725 -8.93 15.97 -6.93
CA ASN A 725 -7.77 16.41 -6.14
C ASN A 725 -8.22 17.42 -5.06
N VAL A 726 -7.76 17.21 -3.82
CA VAL A 726 -8.23 17.97 -2.64
C VAL A 726 -7.07 18.64 -1.91
N ILE A 727 -7.20 19.93 -1.60
CA ILE A 727 -6.36 20.59 -0.59
C ILE A 727 -6.98 20.40 0.81
N LEU A 728 -6.17 20.03 1.79
CA LEU A 728 -6.57 19.95 3.21
C LEU A 728 -5.71 20.91 4.05
N GLN A 729 -6.34 21.93 4.64
CA GLN A 729 -5.67 23.10 5.20
C GLN A 729 -6.08 23.38 6.64
N CYS A 730 -5.10 23.68 7.48
CA CYS A 730 -5.25 24.24 8.83
C CYS A 730 -4.12 25.25 9.03
N LEU A 731 -4.09 26.01 10.13
CA LEU A 731 -3.19 27.15 10.29
C LEU A 731 -1.74 26.82 9.89
N ASN A 732 -1.16 25.77 10.48
CA ASN A 732 0.21 25.30 10.24
C ASN A 732 0.33 24.16 9.21
N GLY A 733 -0.78 23.65 8.65
CA GLY A 733 -0.74 22.52 7.71
C GLY A 733 -0.27 21.19 8.33
N VAL A 734 -0.42 21.04 9.65
CA VAL A 734 -0.10 19.81 10.39
C VAL A 734 -1.24 19.40 11.29
N THR A 735 -1.64 20.25 12.23
CA THR A 735 -2.43 19.84 13.41
C THR A 735 -3.78 19.26 13.00
N TRP A 736 -4.69 20.06 12.45
CA TRP A 736 -6.02 19.56 12.08
C TRP A 736 -6.07 18.87 10.71
N SER A 737 -5.22 19.27 9.75
CA SER A 737 -5.11 18.57 8.46
C SER A 737 -4.63 17.13 8.63
N GLY A 738 -3.57 16.90 9.42
CA GLY A 738 -3.06 15.55 9.70
C GLY A 738 -4.10 14.69 10.42
N TYR A 739 -4.78 15.25 11.42
CA TYR A 739 -5.88 14.56 12.12
C TYR A 739 -7.05 14.20 11.19
N PHE A 740 -7.41 15.09 10.26
CA PHE A 740 -8.44 14.83 9.26
C PHE A 740 -8.05 13.68 8.33
N VAL A 741 -6.83 13.66 7.79
CA VAL A 741 -6.35 12.55 6.95
C VAL A 741 -6.30 11.24 7.74
N ALA A 742 -5.78 11.26 8.97
CA ALA A 742 -5.70 10.08 9.82
C ALA A 742 -7.09 9.49 10.11
N LEU A 743 -8.09 10.34 10.39
CA LEU A 743 -9.46 9.91 10.63
C LEU A 743 -10.13 9.41 9.34
N CYS A 744 -9.93 10.07 8.19
CA CYS A 744 -10.38 9.60 6.87
C CYS A 744 -9.85 8.20 6.57
N ASN A 745 -8.53 8.03 6.60
CA ASN A 745 -7.86 6.78 6.24
C ASN A 745 -8.16 5.65 7.24
N SER A 746 -8.27 5.95 8.53
CA SER A 746 -8.65 4.96 9.56
C SER A 746 -10.09 4.47 9.38
N ILE A 747 -11.03 5.36 9.02
CA ILE A 747 -12.42 5.00 8.72
C ILE A 747 -12.50 4.15 7.45
N ASP A 748 -11.81 4.54 6.38
CA ASP A 748 -11.78 3.79 5.13
C ASP A 748 -11.18 2.38 5.32
N LYS A 749 -10.07 2.26 6.08
CA LYS A 749 -9.51 0.95 6.49
C LYS A 749 -10.52 0.15 7.31
N MET A 750 -11.10 0.72 8.37
CA MET A 750 -12.04 -0.01 9.23
C MET A 750 -13.28 -0.49 8.48
N GLN A 751 -13.86 0.30 7.56
CA GLN A 751 -14.99 -0.17 6.75
C GLN A 751 -14.59 -1.28 5.76
N THR A 752 -13.40 -1.20 5.17
CA THR A 752 -12.93 -2.12 4.12
C THR A 752 -12.31 -3.42 4.67
N GLU A 753 -11.85 -3.39 5.92
CA GLU A 753 -11.07 -4.47 6.55
C GLU A 753 -11.75 -5.07 7.78
N GLN A 754 -12.66 -4.33 8.41
CA GLN A 754 -13.17 -4.63 9.75
C GLN A 754 -12.03 -4.71 10.79
N ILE A 755 -11.03 -3.83 10.65
CA ILE A 755 -9.85 -3.70 11.52
C ILE A 755 -9.73 -2.25 12.00
N ILE A 756 -9.46 -2.05 13.29
CA ILE A 756 -9.07 -0.77 13.87
C ILE A 756 -7.54 -0.78 13.99
N ASP A 757 -6.89 0.04 13.16
CA ASP A 757 -5.41 0.19 13.14
C ASP A 757 -5.02 1.67 12.87
N PRO A 758 -5.14 2.56 13.87
CA PRO A 758 -4.63 3.92 13.78
C PRO A 758 -3.09 3.96 13.68
N PHE A 759 -2.39 2.97 14.23
CA PHE A 759 -0.94 2.90 14.24
C PHE A 759 -0.38 2.91 12.81
N GLN A 760 -0.81 1.95 11.99
CA GLN A 760 -0.35 1.79 10.62
C GLN A 760 -0.74 3.01 9.77
N ILE A 761 -1.94 3.54 9.96
CA ILE A 761 -2.39 4.75 9.25
C ILE A 761 -1.52 5.97 9.61
N VAL A 762 -1.21 6.19 10.89
CA VAL A 762 -0.37 7.31 11.33
C VAL A 762 1.08 7.14 10.85
N ARG A 763 1.62 5.92 10.90
CA ARG A 763 2.94 5.57 10.32
C ARG A 763 3.01 5.89 8.82
N LEU A 764 1.97 5.54 8.06
CA LEU A 764 1.91 5.77 6.61
C LEU A 764 1.79 7.26 6.26
N ILE A 765 1.01 8.07 6.97
CA ILE A 765 0.92 9.52 6.68
C ILE A 765 2.14 10.28 7.19
N ARG A 766 2.78 9.83 8.27
CA ARG A 766 4.05 10.41 8.74
C ARG A 766 5.21 10.22 7.75
N ALA A 767 5.09 9.28 6.79
CA ALA A 767 6.03 9.19 5.66
C ALA A 767 5.89 10.33 4.64
N SER A 768 4.74 11.02 4.59
CA SER A 768 4.58 12.28 3.85
C SER A 768 5.14 13.49 4.62
N ARG A 769 4.85 13.55 5.93
CA ARG A 769 5.28 14.62 6.83
C ARG A 769 5.32 14.13 8.28
N GLN A 770 6.51 14.11 8.88
CA GLN A 770 6.78 13.50 10.19
C GLN A 770 5.96 14.11 11.36
N GLU A 771 5.61 15.40 11.27
CA GLU A 771 4.97 16.15 12.36
C GLU A 771 3.47 15.84 12.49
N PHE A 772 2.87 15.05 11.59
CA PHE A 772 1.45 14.69 11.70
C PHE A 772 1.16 13.86 12.96
N ILE A 773 0.07 14.25 13.65
CA ILE A 773 -0.49 13.61 14.85
C ILE A 773 0.44 13.69 16.07
N ASP A 774 0.16 14.61 16.98
CA ASP A 774 0.75 14.58 18.34
C ASP A 774 0.14 13.47 19.22
N GLN A 775 0.70 13.22 20.40
CA GLN A 775 0.22 12.15 21.30
C GLN A 775 -1.25 12.32 21.71
N ASN A 776 -1.70 13.55 22.01
CA ASN A 776 -3.09 13.80 22.39
C ASN A 776 -4.02 13.57 21.19
N GLN A 777 -3.58 13.95 19.98
CA GLN A 777 -4.28 13.63 18.75
C GLN A 777 -4.34 12.12 18.50
N TYR A 778 -3.28 11.37 18.81
CA TYR A 778 -3.28 9.90 18.69
C TYR A 778 -4.28 9.24 19.64
N GLU A 779 -4.33 9.67 20.90
CA GLU A 779 -5.31 9.22 21.89
C GLU A 779 -6.76 9.58 21.45
N ASN A 780 -6.98 10.79 20.93
CA ASN A 780 -8.30 11.21 20.41
C ASN A 780 -8.72 10.49 19.12
N LEU A 781 -7.76 10.08 18.28
CA LEU A 781 -8.03 9.30 17.06
C LEU A 781 -8.57 7.92 17.43
N PHE A 782 -7.99 7.26 18.43
CA PHE A 782 -8.54 6.02 18.99
C PHE A 782 -9.98 6.21 19.53
N VAL A 783 -10.22 7.24 20.34
CA VAL A 783 -11.58 7.54 20.84
C VAL A 783 -12.57 7.77 19.70
N SER A 784 -12.17 8.51 18.66
CA SER A 784 -12.99 8.77 17.47
C SER A 784 -13.31 7.50 16.68
N MET A 785 -12.33 6.62 16.49
CA MET A 785 -12.51 5.32 15.85
C MET A 785 -13.40 4.38 16.66
N ILE A 786 -13.29 4.38 17.99
CA ILE A 786 -14.14 3.59 18.89
C ILE A 786 -15.60 4.06 18.83
N ASN A 787 -15.84 5.37 18.83
CA ASN A 787 -17.18 5.94 18.68
C ASN A 787 -17.77 5.60 17.31
N TYR A 788 -16.98 5.74 16.24
CA TYR A 788 -17.39 5.39 14.88
C TYR A 788 -17.70 3.89 14.72
N ALA A 789 -16.90 3.01 15.33
CA ALA A 789 -17.11 1.56 15.34
C ALA A 789 -18.44 1.16 15.98
N GLN A 790 -18.80 1.78 17.12
CA GLN A 790 -20.08 1.54 17.79
C GLN A 790 -21.27 1.99 16.93
N GLU A 791 -21.16 3.19 16.34
CA GLU A 791 -22.19 3.75 15.47
C GLU A 791 -22.40 2.90 14.19
N TYR A 792 -21.31 2.56 13.49
CA TYR A 792 -21.32 1.75 12.27
C TYR A 792 -22.05 0.42 12.46
N LEU A 793 -21.83 -0.25 13.59
CA LEU A 793 -22.48 -1.53 13.91
C LEU A 793 -23.94 -1.36 14.34
N SER A 794 -24.30 -0.24 14.98
CA SER A 794 -25.71 0.06 15.30
C SER A 794 -26.58 0.22 14.04
N PHE A 795 -26.06 0.89 12.99
CA PHE A 795 -26.73 0.95 11.69
C PHE A 795 -26.63 -0.39 10.92
N GLY A 796 -25.49 -1.10 11.01
CA GLY A 796 -25.33 -2.43 10.43
C GLY A 796 -26.38 -3.44 10.93
N ALA A 797 -26.79 -3.36 12.20
CA ALA A 797 -27.87 -4.19 12.75
C ALA A 797 -29.27 -3.89 12.16
N THR A 798 -29.45 -2.76 11.46
CA THR A 798 -30.72 -2.35 10.84
C THR A 798 -30.77 -2.54 9.32
N SER A 799 -29.70 -3.04 8.69
CA SER A 799 -29.62 -3.24 7.24
C SER A 799 -29.04 -4.61 6.88
N ASN A 800 -29.68 -5.32 5.93
CA ASN A 800 -29.46 -6.76 5.67
C ASN A 800 -28.14 -7.12 4.94
N HIS A 801 -27.06 -6.35 5.12
CA HIS A 801 -25.73 -6.65 4.54
C HIS A 801 -24.89 -7.64 5.36
N ALA A 802 -25.38 -8.13 6.50
CA ALA A 802 -24.62 -9.02 7.38
C ALA A 802 -24.50 -10.49 6.91
N VAL A 803 -25.22 -10.90 5.85
CA VAL A 803 -25.44 -12.32 5.54
C VAL A 803 -24.20 -13.01 4.94
N GLU A 804 -23.53 -12.42 3.96
CA GLU A 804 -22.46 -13.09 3.19
C GLU A 804 -21.13 -13.24 3.97
N ASN A 805 -20.83 -12.33 4.90
CA ASN A 805 -19.57 -12.34 5.67
C ASN A 805 -19.56 -13.36 6.83
N SER A 806 -20.69 -14.01 7.12
CA SER A 806 -20.83 -14.99 8.21
C SER A 806 -19.94 -16.24 8.05
N VAL A 807 -19.53 -16.57 6.82
CA VAL A 807 -18.77 -17.80 6.49
C VAL A 807 -17.34 -17.79 7.07
N TYR A 808 -16.72 -16.61 7.20
CA TYR A 808 -15.32 -16.49 7.65
C TYR A 808 -15.12 -16.55 9.18
N MET A 809 -16.19 -16.49 9.98
CA MET A 809 -16.09 -16.52 11.44
C MET A 809 -15.69 -17.90 12.02
N ASN A 810 -15.82 -18.98 11.25
CA ASN A 810 -15.71 -20.36 11.75
C ASN A 810 -14.26 -20.95 11.78
N THR A 811 -13.24 -20.16 11.42
CA THR A 811 -11.82 -20.60 11.38
C THR A 811 -10.96 -20.05 12.51
N SER A 812 -11.25 -18.85 13.03
CA SER A 812 -10.45 -18.22 14.10
C SER A 812 -10.65 -18.92 15.46
N GLU A 813 -11.88 -19.24 15.85
CA GLU A 813 -12.16 -19.93 17.12
C GLU A 813 -11.56 -21.34 17.18
N LYS A 814 -11.47 -22.04 16.05
CA LYS A 814 -10.83 -23.36 15.97
C LYS A 814 -9.35 -23.29 16.31
N ASN A 815 -8.65 -22.23 15.92
CA ASN A 815 -7.22 -22.09 16.18
C ASN A 815 -6.88 -21.75 17.64
N ARG A 816 -7.80 -21.17 18.42
CA ARG A 816 -7.62 -20.98 19.89
C ARG A 816 -7.91 -22.24 20.72
N SER A 817 -8.54 -23.28 20.17
CA SER A 817 -8.87 -24.52 20.92
C SER A 817 -7.85 -25.65 20.82
N PHE A 818 -6.93 -25.61 19.85
CA PHE A 818 -5.84 -26.60 19.69
C PHE A 818 -4.54 -26.25 20.43
N ALA A 819 -4.43 -25.05 21.03
CA ALA A 819 -3.24 -24.62 21.77
C ALA A 819 -3.31 -24.90 23.29
N ASN A 820 -4.29 -25.70 23.75
CA ASN A 820 -4.54 -25.98 25.17
C ASN A 820 -4.94 -27.45 25.42
N LYS A 821 -4.23 -28.39 24.76
CA LYS A 821 -4.25 -29.83 25.03
C LYS A 821 -2.89 -30.44 24.76
#